data_AF-A0A817ZWJ2-F1
#
_entry.id   AF-A0A817ZWJ2-F1
#
_cell.length_a   1.000
_cell.length_b   1.000
_cell.length_c   1.000
_cell.angle_alpha   90.00
_cell.angle_beta   90.00
_cell.angle_gamma   90.00
#
_symmetry.space_group_name_H-M   'P 1'
#
loop_
_entity.id
_entity.type
_entity.pdbx_description
1 polymer ?
#
loop_
_entity_poly.entity_id
_entity_poly.type
_entity_poly.pdbx_seq_one_letter_code
_entity_poly.pdbx_strand_id
1 'polypeptide(L)'
;MRSLNLTEERQIVYSYLSSSNKSIPAIEHLLQFVHELRNSSETQLKTVAQSLSTRNVLRIAKHLKESTSNYHSQLRDQLIRQTSAPFLPRLVQDAFYEALNKSGLEVNEQTITSTINWKESSMNDNNNSLKSSFEHAAKVPFTVFYENPIHSEIIQQMHESFLLGEHLLLIGPQGVAKNRIVDHYLQTLKLPREYIQLHRDTTVQSLTIQASIINGRIVYEDSPLIKAIKEGSVAVIDEADKAPTNVTGILKSLIESGSMFLSDGRHVYPKETGNISTIPSHMIIRTHPNFRMIVLANRPGFPFLGNDFFLSLGDHFSTFPILNPPRESEIILLQNFGPNIERKKLEQLVDVFTELRQLSIDGIISYPYSLRELVSIVKHLNMFPNDSLADVIRNVFDLDNYNTDVMDRLRAILHRYGIPFHVENRTVNLGISHPLKLIPKQETWQIMTIDGGNIEQSSSIILNEKSNKQSMKIIQSINRTDSRTKNFSELIYQYRLPLDDTTYVHDLNVLNENKSVLVLTGNPLSLWIFKLGENQAKKIDLHSLFTDNTNQFTTPNYQLNVIPGNEKQVIVGDLTSQTWATVNLDDGRNSLIQSTISSSSPITQTITRKFNEMLSQRNTSTSRSVYNPTNGQLLQYILNYNSIHIIDFIKNISQHIKLPFAIRHVIPFGDQWILTDHVQQSSSSYLFNINNEKKPIISMIQHNLDAIGLASSGGYFNDNSLWFSSSNDYLAKIISNTSNNLIVERFKRIKIISSGDVPPREMYEKRRLQTFINKQHSLIASFYAKNEIDKKFTIKNDIPDSSILTYIELIDLKNHLITYIPIQRPQQQNSRSSASQHEWHMLIKSGSGVIAAQYNDGSLITIDAHAIIHHWEIIPSNLQISLDAWYKNTNQSGEHSLDIEYLKGGKTDLSGPKHGKVDPENNPHVGGNQWAGGSGGRDTAGLGGIGGPYRLDSGHQVYQVPDDVKAAVPEHIRKAAKELGQKVFKERLKEIEMSEYEHEVYEKYLNKISSEIKMLRSIIESLEAKSHDRQWVRHRTTGDWDERKLIEGIIGEKSIYKYRADVPPEPGSPQTKAKRLRLVVDLSASMYRFNGVDNRLERQCECVLMFLESLSGFEHKFVYDIVGHSGDEHSIELVKKNQPPKNNKERLKLLKLMYTHTMFCSSGDNTLPALKTAIDALQAEPDDTVDERFVIVISDANFDRYGLSPKVFGKMLQSNENVQCFAMFIGSLGQQAIHLQQNLPSGKGFVCLETSQIPKVLKTIFTSDVLH
;
A
#
# COMPACT_ATOMS: atom_id res chain seq x y z
N MET A 1 -5.47 4.95 61.76
CA MET A 1 -6.16 6.00 62.54
C MET A 1 -7.63 5.62 62.70
N ARG A 2 -8.29 5.97 63.82
CA ARG A 2 -9.74 5.83 64.00
C ARG A 2 -10.46 6.93 63.19
N SER A 3 -11.61 6.62 62.57
CA SER A 3 -12.45 7.62 61.90
C SER A 3 -13.05 8.59 62.93
N LEU A 4 -13.04 9.88 62.63
CA LEU A 4 -13.64 10.90 63.49
C LEU A 4 -15.14 10.64 63.67
N ASN A 5 -15.62 10.79 64.89
CA ASN A 5 -17.05 10.76 65.17
C ASN A 5 -17.70 12.08 64.71
N LEU A 6 -19.01 12.07 64.47
CA LEU A 6 -19.75 13.25 64.00
C LEU A 6 -19.53 14.48 64.89
N THR A 7 -19.45 14.30 66.20
CA THR A 7 -19.16 15.39 67.15
C THR A 7 -17.77 15.97 67.01
N GLU A 8 -16.76 15.13 66.72
CA GLU A 8 -15.36 15.54 66.58
C GLU A 8 -15.15 16.27 65.24
N GLU A 9 -15.68 15.73 64.14
CA GLU A 9 -15.60 16.38 62.82
C GLU A 9 -16.39 17.69 62.79
N ARG A 10 -17.57 17.74 63.44
CA ARG A 10 -18.34 18.97 63.64
C ARG A 10 -17.50 20.06 64.33
N GLN A 11 -16.79 19.73 65.40
CA GLN A 11 -15.93 20.70 66.11
C GLN A 11 -14.82 21.25 65.22
N ILE A 12 -14.16 20.39 64.44
CA ILE A 12 -13.09 20.77 63.50
C ILE A 12 -13.65 21.69 62.40
N VAL A 13 -14.78 21.33 61.79
CA VAL A 13 -15.40 22.13 60.73
C VAL A 13 -15.76 23.52 61.24
N TYR A 14 -16.36 23.63 62.43
CA TYR A 14 -16.71 24.93 63.01
C TYR A 14 -15.50 25.75 63.47
N SER A 15 -14.38 25.13 63.88
CA SER A 15 -13.18 25.89 64.28
C SER A 15 -12.47 26.53 63.09
N TYR A 16 -12.56 25.94 61.90
CA TYR A 16 -11.90 26.42 60.68
C TYR A 16 -12.76 27.40 59.87
N LEU A 17 -14.07 27.45 60.10
CA LEU A 17 -14.97 28.43 59.47
C LEU A 17 -14.96 29.73 60.28
N SER A 18 -14.52 30.83 59.65
CA SER A 18 -14.62 32.17 60.25
C SER A 18 -16.08 32.52 60.56
N SER A 19 -16.29 33.41 61.53
CA SER A 19 -17.61 33.83 62.03
C SER A 19 -18.58 34.40 60.97
N SER A 20 -18.14 34.57 59.73
CA SER A 20 -18.86 35.16 58.59
C SER A 20 -19.48 34.17 57.58
N ASN A 21 -19.24 32.85 57.69
CA ASN A 21 -19.69 31.85 56.70
C ASN A 21 -20.73 30.85 57.26
N LYS A 22 -21.63 31.28 58.15
CA LYS A 22 -22.42 30.35 58.98
C LYS A 22 -23.83 30.11 58.42
N SER A 23 -23.95 29.39 57.32
CA SER A 23 -25.17 28.62 57.07
C SER A 23 -25.18 27.35 57.93
N ILE A 24 -25.49 27.51 59.22
CA ILE A 24 -25.54 26.41 60.21
C ILE A 24 -26.40 25.23 59.70
N PRO A 25 -27.60 25.45 59.09
CA PRO A 25 -28.43 24.35 58.61
C PRO A 25 -27.79 23.55 57.46
N ALA A 26 -27.12 24.22 56.53
CA ALA A 26 -26.50 23.56 55.37
C ALA A 26 -25.29 22.71 55.78
N ILE A 27 -24.49 23.20 56.74
CA ILE A 27 -23.33 22.49 57.27
C ILE A 27 -23.77 21.27 58.08
N GLU A 28 -24.82 21.39 58.89
CA GLU A 28 -25.37 20.25 59.64
C GLU A 28 -25.95 19.18 58.71
N HIS A 29 -26.67 19.59 57.65
CA HIS A 29 -27.18 18.68 56.64
C HIS A 29 -26.03 17.95 55.91
N LEU A 30 -24.98 18.66 55.51
CA LEU A 30 -23.78 18.05 54.93
C LEU A 30 -23.16 16.99 55.85
N LEU A 31 -22.94 17.33 57.13
CA LEU A 31 -22.34 16.42 58.11
C LEU A 31 -23.19 15.18 58.36
N GLN A 32 -24.51 15.35 58.48
CA GLN A 32 -25.45 14.23 58.63
C GLN A 32 -25.39 13.30 57.41
N PHE A 33 -25.51 13.86 56.21
CA PHE A 33 -25.48 13.08 54.96
C PHE A 33 -24.17 12.30 54.78
N VAL A 34 -23.02 12.93 55.04
CA VAL A 34 -21.71 12.27 54.94
C VAL A 34 -21.59 11.10 55.93
N HIS A 35 -22.09 11.26 57.16
CA HIS A 35 -22.08 10.19 58.15
C HIS A 35 -23.09 9.08 57.85
N GLU A 36 -24.24 9.39 57.25
CA GLU A 36 -25.18 8.39 56.73
C GLU A 36 -24.53 7.53 55.65
N LEU A 37 -23.82 8.14 54.69
CA LEU A 37 -23.08 7.42 53.66
C LEU A 37 -21.98 6.52 54.26
N ARG A 38 -21.20 7.03 55.22
CA ARG A 38 -20.13 6.26 55.89
C ARG A 38 -20.67 5.08 56.70
N ASN A 39 -21.85 5.23 57.30
CA ASN A 39 -22.49 4.23 58.16
C ASN A 39 -23.50 3.31 57.44
N SER A 40 -23.77 3.55 56.15
CA SER A 40 -24.71 2.75 55.35
C SER A 40 -24.39 1.26 55.40
N SER A 41 -25.38 0.37 55.26
CA SER A 41 -25.16 -1.06 55.07
C SER A 41 -24.69 -1.41 53.66
N GLU A 42 -24.99 -0.53 52.68
CA GLU A 42 -24.69 -0.74 51.27
C GLU A 42 -23.21 -0.47 50.96
N THR A 43 -22.54 -1.44 50.35
CA THR A 43 -21.12 -1.32 49.98
C THR A 43 -20.88 -0.23 48.95
N GLN A 44 -21.84 0.03 48.06
CA GLN A 44 -21.75 1.04 47.01
C GLN A 44 -21.63 2.46 47.57
N LEU A 45 -22.47 2.81 48.55
CA LEU A 45 -22.45 4.13 49.20
C LEU A 45 -21.19 4.34 50.05
N LYS A 46 -20.64 3.28 50.66
CA LYS A 46 -19.36 3.36 51.38
C LYS A 46 -18.20 3.71 50.47
N THR A 47 -18.18 3.21 49.23
CA THR A 47 -17.14 3.56 48.26
C THR A 47 -17.19 5.05 47.93
N VAL A 48 -18.38 5.62 47.75
CA VAL A 48 -18.52 7.07 47.52
C VAL A 48 -18.08 7.85 48.77
N ALA A 49 -18.43 7.37 49.97
CA ALA A 49 -18.04 8.00 51.23
C ALA A 49 -16.52 8.15 51.42
N GLN A 50 -15.69 7.31 50.78
CA GLN A 50 -14.23 7.44 50.82
C GLN A 50 -13.71 8.72 50.15
N SER A 51 -14.42 9.20 49.11
CA SER A 51 -14.12 10.47 48.44
C SER A 51 -14.52 11.70 49.27
N LEU A 52 -15.37 11.54 50.29
CA LEU A 52 -15.81 12.62 51.17
C LEU A 52 -14.95 12.67 52.43
N SER A 53 -13.66 12.96 52.25
CA SER A 53 -12.73 13.22 53.36
C SER A 53 -13.10 14.48 54.13
N THR A 54 -12.61 14.62 55.36
CA THR A 54 -12.76 15.84 56.16
C THR A 54 -12.32 17.10 55.41
N ARG A 55 -11.30 16.99 54.54
CA ARG A 55 -10.82 18.07 53.67
C ARG A 55 -11.88 18.48 52.65
N ASN A 56 -12.51 17.51 52.00
CA ASN A 56 -13.59 17.76 51.06
C ASN A 56 -14.84 18.31 51.76
N VAL A 57 -15.17 17.84 52.96
CA VAL A 57 -16.25 18.40 53.78
C VAL A 57 -15.97 19.87 54.11
N LEU A 58 -14.75 20.21 54.55
CA LEU A 58 -14.33 21.59 54.78
C LEU A 58 -14.40 22.44 53.50
N ARG A 59 -14.00 21.90 52.35
CA ARG A 59 -14.09 22.59 51.06
C ARG A 59 -15.52 22.90 50.70
N ILE A 60 -16.43 21.92 50.77
CA ILE A 60 -17.85 22.12 50.52
C ILE A 60 -18.40 23.18 51.47
N ALA A 61 -18.05 23.12 52.76
CA ALA A 61 -18.50 24.10 53.74
C ALA A 61 -18.03 25.54 53.43
N LYS A 62 -16.80 25.74 52.91
CA LYS A 62 -16.31 27.06 52.46
C LYS A 62 -17.10 27.63 51.28
N HIS A 63 -17.66 26.78 50.42
CA HIS A 63 -18.43 27.18 49.26
C HIS A 63 -19.90 27.52 49.56
N LEU A 64 -20.43 27.11 50.72
CA LEU A 64 -21.80 27.42 51.13
C LEU A 64 -21.89 28.87 51.61
N LYS A 65 -22.51 29.74 50.81
CA LYS A 65 -22.74 31.17 51.13
C LYS A 65 -23.99 31.35 52.02
N GLU A 66 -24.06 32.43 52.79
CA GLU A 66 -25.25 32.80 53.58
C GLU A 66 -26.40 33.26 52.66
N SER A 67 -27.19 32.33 52.14
CA SER A 67 -28.52 32.62 51.61
C SER A 67 -29.48 31.45 51.87
N THR A 68 -30.47 31.73 52.71
CA THR A 68 -31.32 30.74 53.42
C THR A 68 -32.42 30.10 52.57
N SER A 69 -32.55 30.40 51.27
CA SER A 69 -33.66 29.91 50.44
C SER A 69 -33.30 28.82 49.41
N ASN A 70 -32.02 28.61 49.05
CA ASN A 70 -31.65 27.65 48.00
C ASN A 70 -30.35 26.85 48.27
N TYR A 71 -30.03 26.61 49.55
CA TYR A 71 -28.80 25.88 49.91
C TYR A 71 -28.81 24.40 49.49
N HIS A 72 -30.01 23.79 49.31
CA HIS A 72 -30.15 22.40 48.90
C HIS A 72 -29.54 22.14 47.51
N SER A 73 -29.77 23.02 46.52
CA SER A 73 -29.20 22.89 45.17
C SER A 73 -27.69 23.07 45.19
N GLN A 74 -27.20 24.11 45.88
CA GLN A 74 -25.76 24.37 46.01
C GLN A 74 -25.02 23.20 46.69
N LEU A 75 -25.61 22.64 47.75
CA LEU A 75 -25.06 21.49 48.46
C LEU A 75 -25.04 20.24 47.56
N ARG A 76 -26.13 19.98 46.83
CA ARG A 76 -26.22 18.88 45.86
C ARG A 76 -25.12 18.98 44.80
N ASP A 77 -24.95 20.16 44.20
CA ASP A 77 -23.97 20.37 43.13
C ASP A 77 -22.54 20.21 43.64
N GLN A 78 -22.24 20.71 44.85
CA GLN A 78 -20.95 20.52 45.49
C GLN A 78 -20.65 19.04 45.78
N LEU A 79 -21.64 18.29 46.28
CA LEU A 79 -21.50 16.86 46.54
C LEU A 79 -21.25 16.07 45.26
N ILE A 80 -22.00 16.36 44.18
CA ILE A 80 -21.80 15.75 42.86
C ILE A 80 -20.39 16.03 42.32
N ARG A 81 -19.89 17.27 42.46
CA ARG A 81 -18.55 17.65 42.00
C ARG A 81 -17.43 16.97 42.78
N GLN A 82 -17.45 17.05 44.11
CA GLN A 82 -16.34 16.53 44.93
C GLN A 82 -16.25 14.99 44.88
N THR A 83 -17.39 14.31 44.68
CA THR A 83 -17.42 12.86 44.49
C THR A 83 -17.14 12.41 43.06
N SER A 84 -17.05 13.36 42.11
CA SER A 84 -17.02 13.07 40.66
C SER A 84 -18.13 12.11 40.23
N ALA A 85 -19.34 12.27 40.79
CA ALA A 85 -20.46 11.36 40.61
C ALA A 85 -20.78 10.99 39.14
N PRO A 86 -20.63 11.89 38.14
CA PRO A 86 -20.83 11.54 36.73
C PRO A 86 -19.95 10.41 36.19
N PHE A 87 -18.81 10.15 36.82
CA PHE A 87 -17.86 9.11 36.40
C PHE A 87 -17.92 7.84 37.26
N LEU A 88 -18.82 7.78 38.25
CA LEU A 88 -19.02 6.57 39.03
C LEU A 88 -19.66 5.47 38.17
N PRO A 89 -19.37 4.18 38.46
CA PRO A 89 -20.08 3.06 37.83
C PRO A 89 -21.59 3.23 38.00
N ARG A 90 -22.38 2.90 36.97
CA ARG A 90 -23.83 3.18 36.90
C ARG A 90 -24.61 2.75 38.15
N LEU A 91 -24.34 1.55 38.66
CA LEU A 91 -24.97 1.05 39.89
C LEU A 91 -24.67 1.92 41.12
N VAL A 92 -23.41 2.34 41.28
CA VAL A 92 -22.98 3.20 42.40
C VAL A 92 -23.53 4.61 42.24
N GLN A 93 -23.56 5.10 41.00
CA GLN A 93 -24.11 6.40 40.63
C GLN A 93 -25.61 6.47 40.97
N ASP A 94 -26.39 5.46 40.56
CA ASP A 94 -27.83 5.38 40.82
C ASP A 94 -28.11 5.35 42.34
N ALA A 95 -27.38 4.52 43.09
CA ALA A 95 -27.49 4.47 44.55
C ALA A 95 -27.15 5.81 45.21
N PHE A 96 -26.11 6.51 44.74
CA PHE A 96 -25.73 7.82 45.26
C PHE A 96 -26.78 8.90 44.98
N TYR A 97 -27.33 8.95 43.76
CA TYR A 97 -28.39 9.89 43.43
C TYR A 97 -29.69 9.59 44.19
N GLU A 98 -30.02 8.31 44.41
CA GLU A 98 -31.14 7.92 45.26
C GLU A 98 -30.92 8.36 46.71
N ALA A 99 -29.70 8.22 47.25
CA ALA A 99 -29.35 8.70 48.59
C ALA A 99 -29.49 10.23 48.71
N LEU A 100 -29.02 11.00 47.72
CA LEU A 100 -29.20 12.45 47.68
C LEU A 100 -30.68 12.85 47.67
N ASN A 101 -31.51 12.16 46.89
CA ASN A 101 -32.94 12.45 46.84
C ASN A 101 -33.63 12.10 48.17
N LYS A 102 -33.28 10.97 48.79
CA LYS A 102 -33.79 10.57 50.12
C LYS A 102 -33.44 11.56 51.22
N SER A 103 -32.30 12.26 51.12
CA SER A 103 -31.91 13.29 52.08
C SER A 103 -32.56 14.66 51.81
N GLY A 104 -33.51 14.76 50.87
CA GLY A 104 -34.18 16.03 50.55
C GLY A 104 -33.30 17.01 49.75
N LEU A 105 -32.31 16.50 49.01
CA LEU A 105 -31.54 17.25 48.02
C LEU A 105 -32.11 16.99 46.63
N GLU A 106 -33.37 17.37 46.40
CA GLU A 106 -34.09 17.12 45.14
C GLU A 106 -33.57 17.97 43.97
N VAL A 107 -33.87 17.51 42.75
CA VAL A 107 -33.56 18.22 41.50
C VAL A 107 -34.58 19.34 41.30
N ASN A 108 -34.16 20.59 41.41
CA ASN A 108 -34.99 21.71 40.95
C ASN A 108 -34.90 21.82 39.42
N GLU A 109 -35.98 21.53 38.70
CA GLU A 109 -36.13 21.81 37.26
C GLU A 109 -36.31 23.32 36.98
N GLN A 110 -35.53 24.18 37.65
CA GLN A 110 -35.42 25.57 37.22
C GLN A 110 -34.42 25.62 36.07
N THR A 111 -34.96 25.71 34.85
CA THR A 111 -34.25 26.15 33.65
C THR A 111 -33.33 27.32 33.98
N ILE A 112 -32.02 27.10 33.91
CA ILE A 112 -31.00 28.13 34.05
C ILE A 112 -31.13 29.06 32.82
N THR A 113 -31.99 30.06 32.92
CA THR A 113 -32.15 31.15 31.94
C THR A 113 -31.38 32.40 32.32
N SER A 114 -30.69 32.42 33.47
CA SER A 114 -29.84 33.53 33.86
C SER A 114 -28.41 33.31 33.36
N THR A 115 -28.07 33.92 32.23
CA THR A 115 -26.68 34.25 31.88
C THR A 115 -26.12 35.20 32.94
N ILE A 116 -25.63 34.65 34.05
CA ILE A 116 -24.87 35.42 35.03
C ILE A 116 -23.56 35.80 34.36
N ASN A 117 -23.36 37.11 34.15
CA ASN A 117 -22.18 37.65 33.49
C ASN A 117 -20.99 37.61 34.46
N TRP A 118 -20.37 36.44 34.68
CA TRP A 118 -19.19 36.27 35.55
C TRP A 118 -18.02 37.20 35.16
N LYS A 119 -18.03 37.71 33.93
CA LYS A 119 -17.10 38.74 33.45
C LYS A 119 -17.23 40.05 34.23
N GLU A 120 -18.43 40.45 34.63
CA GLU A 120 -18.66 41.67 35.43
C GLU A 120 -18.18 41.51 36.88
N SER A 121 -18.35 40.34 37.50
CA SER A 121 -17.77 40.08 38.83
C SER A 121 -16.24 40.08 38.79
N SER A 122 -15.65 39.54 37.71
CA SER A 122 -14.19 39.54 37.52
C SER A 122 -13.59 40.93 37.27
N MET A 123 -14.36 41.88 36.74
CA MET A 123 -13.90 43.25 36.50
C MET A 123 -13.97 44.16 37.74
N ASN A 124 -14.90 43.89 38.66
CA ASN A 124 -15.03 44.65 39.92
C ASN A 124 -14.04 44.21 41.01
N ASP A 125 -13.58 42.95 40.98
CA ASP A 125 -12.54 42.43 41.90
C ASP A 125 -11.10 42.78 41.49
N ASN A 126 -10.93 43.83 40.66
CA ASN A 126 -9.65 44.48 40.35
C ASN A 126 -9.06 45.21 41.56
N ASN A 127 -8.86 44.51 42.69
CA ASN A 127 -7.96 44.92 43.76
C ASN A 127 -6.51 44.84 43.26
N ASN A 128 -6.11 45.86 42.50
CA ASN A 128 -4.80 46.51 42.33
C ASN A 128 -3.44 45.76 42.47
N SER A 129 -3.37 44.44 42.58
CA SER A 129 -2.12 43.70 42.86
C SER A 129 -1.68 42.70 41.78
N LEU A 130 -2.48 42.49 40.74
CA LEU A 130 -2.20 41.54 39.64
C LEU A 130 -2.15 42.21 38.26
N LYS A 131 -1.70 43.46 38.16
CA LYS A 131 -1.31 44.04 36.87
C LYS A 131 -0.01 43.38 36.41
N SER A 132 -0.12 42.38 35.54
CA SER A 132 1.03 41.75 34.88
C SER A 132 1.89 42.82 34.20
N SER A 133 3.17 42.88 34.55
CA SER A 133 4.17 43.63 33.79
C SER A 133 4.15 43.19 32.32
N PHE A 134 4.50 44.11 31.39
CA PHE A 134 4.50 43.86 29.94
C PHE A 134 5.27 42.59 29.52
N GLU A 135 6.22 42.12 30.33
CA GLU A 135 7.00 40.89 30.10
C GLU A 135 6.17 39.59 30.13
N HIS A 136 5.04 39.57 30.83
CA HIS A 136 4.24 38.35 31.01
C HIS A 136 3.09 38.20 30.00
N ALA A 137 2.87 39.18 29.13
CA ALA A 137 1.75 39.18 28.18
C ALA A 137 1.80 37.99 27.21
N ALA A 138 3.00 37.54 26.81
CA ALA A 138 3.17 36.37 25.95
C ALA A 138 2.77 35.04 26.61
N LYS A 139 2.75 34.98 27.96
CA LYS A 139 2.34 33.79 28.73
C LYS A 139 0.83 33.72 28.96
N VAL A 140 0.07 34.76 28.60
CA VAL A 140 -1.40 34.75 28.67
C VAL A 140 -1.94 34.00 27.46
N PRO A 141 -2.72 32.93 27.63
CA PRO A 141 -3.24 32.17 26.50
C PRO A 141 -4.21 33.00 25.64
N PHE A 142 -4.20 32.75 24.34
CA PHE A 142 -5.20 33.27 23.41
C PHE A 142 -5.88 32.09 22.71
N THR A 143 -7.13 31.83 23.08
CA THR A 143 -7.91 30.72 22.54
C THR A 143 -9.20 31.22 21.90
N VAL A 144 -9.52 30.69 20.72
CA VAL A 144 -10.88 30.78 20.17
C VAL A 144 -11.77 29.89 21.03
N PHE A 145 -12.76 30.50 21.67
CA PHE A 145 -13.71 29.83 22.55
C PHE A 145 -15.13 30.28 22.20
N TYR A 146 -16.01 29.31 21.97
CA TYR A 146 -17.43 29.55 21.76
C TYR A 146 -18.16 29.22 23.05
N GLU A 147 -18.87 30.20 23.60
CA GLU A 147 -19.58 30.04 24.85
C GLU A 147 -20.72 29.04 24.71
N ASN A 148 -20.82 28.17 25.70
CA ASN A 148 -21.87 27.18 25.88
C ASN A 148 -22.35 27.33 27.33
N PRO A 149 -23.67 27.37 27.61
CA PRO A 149 -24.21 27.53 28.96
C PRO A 149 -23.53 26.67 30.03
N ILE A 150 -23.26 25.39 29.72
CA ILE A 150 -22.63 24.46 30.66
C ILE A 150 -21.17 24.82 30.92
N HIS A 151 -20.42 25.18 29.89
CA HIS A 151 -19.03 25.59 30.07
C HIS A 151 -18.94 26.92 30.83
N SER A 152 -19.86 27.85 30.58
CA SER A 152 -19.93 29.12 31.31
C SER A 152 -20.19 28.90 32.80
N GLU A 153 -21.08 27.99 33.15
CA GLU A 153 -21.34 27.59 34.54
C GLU A 153 -20.10 26.97 35.21
N ILE A 154 -19.42 26.06 34.50
CA ILE A 154 -18.19 25.43 35.00
C ILE A 154 -17.10 26.49 35.24
N ILE A 155 -16.92 27.44 34.31
CA ILE A 155 -15.93 28.51 34.45
C ILE A 155 -16.24 29.40 35.66
N GLN A 156 -17.53 29.70 35.89
CA GLN A 156 -17.95 30.45 37.08
C GLN A 156 -17.60 29.68 38.36
N GLN A 157 -17.90 28.38 38.43
CA GLN A 157 -17.58 27.55 39.60
C GLN A 157 -16.06 27.39 39.81
N MET A 158 -15.29 27.31 38.73
CA MET A 158 -13.82 27.36 38.76
C MET A 158 -13.34 28.68 39.35
N HIS A 159 -13.94 29.80 38.95
CA HIS A 159 -13.59 31.13 39.46
C HIS A 159 -13.82 31.24 40.97
N GLU A 160 -14.97 30.77 41.47
CA GLU A 160 -15.26 30.78 42.92
C GLU A 160 -14.24 29.95 43.71
N SER A 161 -13.86 28.77 43.21
CA SER A 161 -12.84 27.93 43.87
C SER A 161 -11.45 28.58 43.83
N PHE A 162 -11.12 29.24 42.72
CA PHE A 162 -9.85 29.94 42.55
C PHE A 162 -9.70 31.11 43.53
N LEU A 163 -10.78 31.87 43.78
CA LEU A 163 -10.82 32.97 44.76
C LEU A 163 -10.65 32.46 46.19
N LEU A 164 -11.15 31.27 46.52
CA LEU A 164 -10.93 30.61 47.81
C LEU A 164 -9.49 30.09 48.00
N GLY A 165 -8.63 30.26 46.99
CA GLY A 165 -7.23 29.84 47.03
C GLY A 165 -7.01 28.36 46.75
N GLU A 166 -8.01 27.64 46.25
CA GLU A 166 -7.92 26.21 45.96
C GLU A 166 -7.16 25.95 44.64
N HIS A 167 -6.46 24.82 44.58
CA HIS A 167 -5.95 24.26 43.33
C HIS A 167 -7.08 23.53 42.60
N LEU A 168 -7.09 23.55 41.27
CA LEU A 168 -8.20 23.02 40.47
C LEU A 168 -7.81 21.72 39.77
N LEU A 169 -8.74 20.77 39.69
CA LEU A 169 -8.61 19.53 38.92
C LEU A 169 -9.78 19.41 37.95
N LEU A 170 -9.53 19.40 36.65
CA LEU A 170 -10.53 19.11 35.64
C LEU A 170 -10.34 17.68 35.16
N ILE A 171 -11.38 16.87 35.33
CA ILE A 171 -11.36 15.45 35.00
C ILE A 171 -12.45 15.11 34.01
N GLY A 172 -12.13 14.33 32.98
CA GLY A 172 -13.14 13.92 31.99
C GLY A 172 -12.56 13.18 30.80
N PRO A 173 -13.38 12.68 29.87
CA PRO A 173 -12.91 11.95 28.69
C PRO A 173 -11.97 12.79 27.80
N GLN A 174 -11.29 12.12 26.87
CA GLN A 174 -10.47 12.81 25.88
C GLN A 174 -11.34 13.64 24.93
N GLY A 175 -10.87 14.83 24.57
CA GLY A 175 -11.53 15.68 23.57
C GLY A 175 -12.73 16.50 24.05
N VAL A 176 -13.10 16.48 25.35
CA VAL A 176 -14.20 17.29 25.93
C VAL A 176 -13.86 18.77 26.18
N ALA A 177 -12.83 19.30 25.53
CA ALA A 177 -12.40 20.70 25.63
C ALA A 177 -11.82 21.20 26.98
N LYS A 178 -11.35 20.31 27.88
CA LYS A 178 -10.68 20.66 29.16
C LYS A 178 -9.66 21.81 29.04
N ASN A 179 -8.70 21.67 28.12
CA ASN A 179 -7.68 22.70 27.83
C ASN A 179 -8.29 24.05 27.40
N ARG A 180 -9.32 24.03 26.54
CA ARG A 180 -9.93 25.26 26.02
C ARG A 180 -10.66 26.03 27.11
N ILE A 181 -11.30 25.33 28.06
CA ILE A 181 -11.98 25.93 29.21
C ILE A 181 -10.97 26.67 30.10
N VAL A 182 -9.85 26.01 30.45
CA VAL A 182 -8.79 26.63 31.26
C VAL A 182 -8.16 27.82 30.55
N ASP A 183 -7.82 27.66 29.27
CA ASP A 183 -7.20 28.72 28.48
C ASP A 183 -8.11 29.93 28.39
N HIS A 184 -9.41 29.73 28.17
CA HIS A 184 -10.38 30.82 28.10
C HIS A 184 -10.56 31.51 29.45
N TYR A 185 -10.59 30.74 30.55
CA TYR A 185 -10.64 31.28 31.90
C TYR A 185 -9.42 32.18 32.20
N LEU A 186 -8.20 31.69 31.93
CA LEU A 186 -6.96 32.43 32.15
C LEU A 186 -6.82 33.63 31.21
N GLN A 187 -7.27 33.50 29.96
CA GLN A 187 -7.33 34.59 28.98
C GLN A 187 -8.22 35.73 29.48
N THR A 188 -9.40 35.40 30.02
CA THR A 188 -10.38 36.39 30.50
C THR A 188 -9.86 37.15 31.71
N LEU A 189 -9.17 36.46 32.61
CA LEU A 189 -8.52 37.06 33.78
C LEU A 189 -7.15 37.69 33.48
N LYS A 190 -6.63 37.55 32.25
CA LYS A 190 -5.28 37.98 31.83
C LYS A 190 -4.18 37.43 32.74
N LEU A 191 -4.33 36.18 33.19
CA LEU A 191 -3.36 35.51 34.04
C LEU A 191 -2.32 34.75 33.20
N PRO A 192 -1.01 34.92 33.47
CA PRO A 192 0.03 34.16 32.80
C PRO A 192 0.00 32.69 33.25
N ARG A 193 0.23 31.77 32.31
CA ARG A 193 0.34 30.35 32.59
C ARG A 193 1.70 29.77 32.22
N GLU A 194 2.12 28.77 32.98
CA GLU A 194 3.21 27.87 32.66
C GLU A 194 2.59 26.50 32.32
N TYR A 195 2.68 26.08 31.06
CA TYR A 195 2.07 24.84 30.59
C TYR A 195 3.05 23.67 30.66
N ILE A 196 2.60 22.54 31.20
CA ILE A 196 3.39 21.32 31.40
C ILE A 196 2.55 20.14 30.96
N GLN A 197 3.03 19.36 29.99
CA GLN A 197 2.39 18.10 29.60
C GLN A 197 3.17 16.93 30.21
N LEU A 198 2.45 16.02 30.86
CA LEU A 198 3.04 14.82 31.47
C LEU A 198 2.89 13.60 30.55
N HIS A 199 3.91 12.77 30.55
CA HIS A 199 4.02 11.54 29.78
C HIS A 199 4.37 10.37 30.72
N ARG A 200 4.24 9.15 30.21
CA ARG A 200 4.65 7.93 30.95
C ARG A 200 6.14 7.92 31.27
N ASP A 201 6.96 8.59 30.46
CA ASP A 201 8.41 8.68 30.64
C ASP A 201 8.85 9.96 31.38
N THR A 202 7.90 10.77 31.86
CA THR A 202 8.24 11.98 32.63
C THR A 202 8.98 11.58 33.90
N THR A 203 10.11 12.23 34.15
CA THR A 203 10.92 12.01 35.35
C THR A 203 10.78 13.18 36.32
N VAL A 204 11.07 12.92 37.59
CA VAL A 204 11.16 13.95 38.63
C VAL A 204 12.06 15.11 38.20
N GLN A 205 13.22 14.80 37.60
CA GLN A 205 14.18 15.80 37.16
C GLN A 205 13.61 16.73 36.08
N SER A 206 12.82 16.20 35.14
CA SER A 206 12.19 17.03 34.10
C SER A 206 11.13 18.00 34.63
N LEU A 207 10.53 17.70 35.79
CA LEU A 207 9.62 18.61 36.49
C LEU A 207 10.34 19.72 37.26
N THR A 208 11.63 19.57 37.54
CA THR A 208 12.38 20.51 38.39
C THR A 208 13.34 21.36 37.57
N ILE A 209 13.99 20.78 36.55
CA ILE A 209 15.08 21.41 35.78
C ILE A 209 14.92 21.07 34.30
N GLN A 210 15.19 22.04 33.44
CA GLN A 210 15.26 21.88 31.99
C GLN A 210 16.69 22.14 31.51
N ALA A 211 17.26 21.23 30.71
CA ALA A 211 18.54 21.44 30.06
C ALA A 211 18.34 22.12 28.70
N SER A 212 18.93 23.30 28.50
CA SER A 212 18.95 24.03 27.24
C SER A 212 20.38 24.08 26.69
N ILE A 213 20.56 24.05 25.37
CA ILE A 213 21.88 24.23 24.75
C ILE A 213 21.97 25.67 24.25
N ILE A 214 22.79 26.48 24.90
CA ILE A 214 23.00 27.89 24.54
C ILE A 214 24.47 28.05 24.15
N ASN A 215 24.72 28.51 22.92
CA ASN A 215 26.08 28.71 22.39
C ASN A 215 26.98 27.46 22.52
N GLY A 216 26.41 26.26 22.31
CA GLY A 216 27.14 24.99 22.41
C GLY A 216 27.45 24.54 23.85
N ARG A 217 26.87 25.16 24.88
CA ARG A 217 26.99 24.76 26.28
C ARG A 217 25.63 24.34 26.83
N ILE A 218 25.61 23.27 27.61
CA ILE A 218 24.42 22.85 28.34
C ILE A 218 24.24 23.80 29.53
N VAL A 219 23.13 24.54 29.53
CA VAL A 219 22.69 25.41 30.61
C VAL A 219 21.48 24.75 31.25
N TYR A 220 21.49 24.63 32.58
CA TYR A 220 20.36 24.11 33.33
C TYR A 220 19.52 25.29 33.81
N GLU A 221 18.26 25.31 33.40
CA GLU A 221 17.28 26.33 33.76
C GLU A 221 16.17 25.72 34.61
N ASP A 222 15.49 26.59 35.37
CA ASP A 222 14.28 26.20 36.09
C ASP A 222 13.21 25.70 35.11
N SER A 223 12.57 24.58 35.47
CA SER A 223 11.42 24.08 34.74
C SER A 223 10.24 25.08 34.81
N PRO A 224 9.23 24.96 33.94
CA PRO A 224 8.02 25.78 34.00
C PRO A 224 7.31 25.71 35.37
N LEU A 225 7.33 24.56 36.07
CA LEU A 225 6.74 24.42 37.41
C LEU A 225 7.44 25.33 38.43
N ILE A 226 8.78 25.33 38.42
CA ILE A 226 9.58 26.12 39.36
C ILE A 226 9.46 27.62 39.05
N LYS A 227 9.41 27.98 37.76
CA LYS A 227 9.12 29.35 37.31
C LYS A 227 7.77 29.82 37.84
N ALA A 228 6.72 29.00 37.73
CA ALA A 228 5.40 29.32 38.26
C ALA A 228 5.38 29.52 39.78
N ILE A 229 6.07 28.65 40.53
CA ILE A 229 6.18 28.75 41.99
C ILE A 229 6.85 30.06 42.42
N LYS A 230 7.89 30.49 41.69
CA LYS A 230 8.65 31.72 41.97
C LYS A 230 7.89 32.99 41.58
N GLU A 231 7.32 33.00 40.37
CA GLU A 231 6.68 34.17 39.77
C GLU A 231 5.23 34.33 40.22
N GLY A 232 4.60 33.27 40.75
CA GLY A 232 3.19 33.27 41.11
C GLY A 232 2.23 33.16 39.94
N SER A 233 2.70 32.68 38.79
CA SER A 233 1.86 32.36 37.63
C SER A 233 1.13 31.03 37.84
N VAL A 234 0.16 30.74 36.96
CA VAL A 234 -0.64 29.52 37.06
C VAL A 234 0.07 28.36 36.37
N ALA A 235 0.38 27.29 37.10
CA ALA A 235 0.88 26.05 36.49
C ALA A 235 -0.29 25.23 35.94
N VAL A 236 -0.33 25.01 34.63
CA VAL A 236 -1.32 24.14 33.96
C VAL A 236 -0.64 22.82 33.62
N ILE A 237 -1.04 21.75 34.32
CA ILE A 237 -0.49 20.41 34.15
C ILE A 237 -1.49 19.54 33.38
N ASP A 238 -1.15 19.15 32.16
CA ASP A 238 -1.98 18.30 31.31
C ASP A 238 -1.52 16.83 31.32
N GLU A 239 -2.46 15.93 31.06
CA GLU A 239 -2.29 14.47 31.03
C GLU A 239 -1.68 13.89 32.31
N ALA A 240 -2.06 14.42 33.47
CA ALA A 240 -1.49 14.01 34.77
C ALA A 240 -1.76 12.53 35.12
N ASP A 241 -2.79 11.93 34.55
CA ASP A 241 -3.07 10.49 34.61
C ASP A 241 -1.97 9.64 33.98
N LYS A 242 -1.20 10.17 33.02
CA LYS A 242 -0.10 9.43 32.37
C LYS A 242 1.20 9.45 33.17
N ALA A 243 1.30 10.32 34.16
CA ALA A 243 2.53 10.51 34.93
C ALA A 243 2.82 9.30 35.84
N PRO A 244 4.08 8.87 35.97
CA PRO A 244 4.50 7.87 36.95
C PRO A 244 4.18 8.25 38.41
N THR A 245 4.02 7.26 39.28
CA THR A 245 3.62 7.47 40.69
C THR A 245 4.62 8.28 41.52
N ASN A 246 5.91 8.19 41.21
CA ASN A 246 6.95 9.03 41.82
C ASN A 246 6.83 10.51 41.42
N VAL A 247 6.36 10.80 40.20
CA VAL A 247 6.09 12.16 39.72
C VAL A 247 4.85 12.72 40.42
N THR A 248 3.77 11.94 40.51
CA THR A 248 2.55 12.37 41.22
C THR A 248 2.79 12.55 42.72
N GLY A 249 3.64 11.74 43.36
CA GLY A 249 4.00 11.89 44.78
C GLY A 249 4.73 13.20 45.10
N ILE A 250 5.49 13.75 44.16
CA ILE A 250 6.17 15.04 44.33
C ILE A 250 5.18 16.19 44.20
N LEU A 251 4.26 16.11 43.24
CA LEU A 251 3.15 17.05 43.13
C LEU A 251 2.28 17.02 44.40
N LYS A 252 2.03 15.84 44.97
CA LYS A 252 1.34 15.68 46.26
C LYS A 252 1.99 16.49 47.36
N SER A 253 3.30 16.31 47.54
CA SER A 253 4.07 17.00 48.58
C SER A 253 3.95 18.52 48.42
N LEU A 254 4.09 19.02 47.19
CA LEU A 254 3.96 20.44 46.90
C LEU A 254 2.58 21.00 47.26
N ILE A 255 1.49 20.26 47.03
CA ILE A 255 0.12 20.73 47.32
C ILE A 255 -0.23 20.58 48.81
N GLU A 256 0.19 19.48 49.43
CA GLU A 256 -0.18 19.13 50.79
C GLU A 256 0.57 19.97 51.82
N SER A 257 1.91 20.03 51.71
CA SER A 257 2.76 20.76 52.65
C SER A 257 3.25 22.11 52.11
N GLY A 258 3.02 22.43 50.83
CA GLY A 258 3.59 23.61 50.19
C GLY A 258 5.11 23.52 50.00
N SER A 259 5.69 22.33 50.20
CA SER A 259 7.13 22.09 50.17
C SER A 259 7.52 20.96 49.22
N MET A 260 8.68 21.09 48.59
CA MET A 260 9.14 20.16 47.56
C MET A 260 10.66 20.13 47.46
N PHE A 261 11.24 18.95 47.31
CA PHE A 261 12.68 18.74 47.11
C PHE A 261 12.99 18.74 45.61
N LEU A 262 14.05 19.44 45.20
CA LEU A 262 14.49 19.53 43.81
C LEU A 262 15.71 18.64 43.55
N SER A 263 15.85 18.19 42.31
CA SER A 263 16.95 17.30 41.89
C SER A 263 18.35 17.94 41.98
N ASP A 264 18.44 19.27 42.01
CA ASP A 264 19.69 20.02 42.20
C ASP A 264 20.01 20.34 43.67
N GLY A 265 19.23 19.82 44.61
CA GLY A 265 19.41 20.06 46.04
C GLY A 265 18.77 21.36 46.55
N ARG A 266 18.08 22.13 45.70
CA ARG A 266 17.24 23.25 46.17
C ARG A 266 15.93 22.71 46.76
N HIS A 267 15.26 23.52 47.58
CA HIS A 267 14.01 23.16 48.24
C HIS A 267 12.99 24.29 48.18
N VAL A 268 11.76 23.92 47.85
CA VAL A 268 10.59 24.80 47.91
C VAL A 268 10.01 24.75 49.31
N TYR A 269 9.70 25.93 49.88
CA TYR A 269 9.02 26.08 51.16
C TYR A 269 7.86 27.08 51.06
N PRO A 270 6.80 26.91 51.86
CA PRO A 270 5.78 27.93 52.05
C PRO A 270 6.39 29.27 52.47
N LYS A 271 5.69 30.36 52.12
CA LYS A 271 6.10 31.72 52.52
C LYS A 271 6.12 31.91 54.04
N GLU A 272 5.20 31.25 54.74
CA GLU A 272 4.98 31.36 56.19
C GLU A 272 5.99 30.55 57.02
N THR A 273 6.75 29.66 56.40
CA THR A 273 7.79 28.90 57.10
C THR A 273 8.87 29.85 57.60
N GLY A 274 9.22 29.80 58.88
CA GLY A 274 10.20 30.71 59.50
C GLY A 274 11.59 30.71 58.86
N ASN A 275 12.52 31.48 59.41
CA ASN A 275 13.91 31.49 58.94
C ASN A 275 14.56 30.11 59.18
N ILE A 276 14.88 29.41 58.10
CA ILE A 276 15.57 28.12 58.12
C ILE A 276 17.08 28.43 58.14
N SER A 277 17.66 28.57 59.33
CA SER A 277 19.07 28.95 59.52
C SER A 277 20.08 27.85 59.13
N THR A 278 19.61 26.63 58.87
CA THR A 278 20.43 25.45 58.56
C THR A 278 20.72 25.26 57.07
N ILE A 279 20.01 25.98 56.17
CA ILE A 279 20.12 25.79 54.71
C ILE A 279 20.59 27.11 54.07
N PRO A 280 21.58 27.09 53.14
CA PRO A 280 22.01 28.28 52.42
C PRO A 280 20.85 28.98 51.68
N SER A 281 20.81 30.31 51.71
CA SER A 281 19.72 31.11 51.13
C SER A 281 19.49 30.86 49.64
N HIS A 282 20.54 30.53 48.88
CA HIS A 282 20.44 30.22 47.45
C HIS A 282 19.81 28.84 47.16
N MET A 283 19.70 27.97 48.17
CA MET A 283 19.05 26.66 48.08
C MET A 283 17.55 26.73 48.42
N ILE A 284 17.04 27.89 48.84
CA ILE A 284 15.67 28.06 49.29
C ILE A 284 14.85 28.77 48.20
N ILE A 285 13.73 28.17 47.83
CA ILE A 285 12.71 28.76 46.95
C ILE A 285 11.45 28.97 47.79
N ARG A 286 10.95 30.21 47.85
CA ARG A 286 9.72 30.54 48.56
C ARG A 286 8.54 30.52 47.60
N THR A 287 7.50 29.78 47.94
CA THR A 287 6.27 29.73 47.15
C THR A 287 5.57 31.08 47.15
N HIS A 288 5.26 31.60 45.95
CA HIS A 288 4.54 32.85 45.80
C HIS A 288 3.07 32.71 46.25
N PRO A 289 2.46 33.67 46.97
CA PRO A 289 1.08 33.56 47.49
C PRO A 289 0.02 33.39 46.39
N ASN A 290 0.27 33.94 45.20
CA ASN A 290 -0.63 33.84 44.04
C ASN A 290 -0.40 32.57 43.20
N PHE A 291 0.59 31.73 43.52
CA PHE A 291 0.81 30.49 42.80
C PHE A 291 -0.43 29.60 42.89
N ARG A 292 -0.92 29.15 41.73
CA ARG A 292 -2.06 28.23 41.62
C ARG A 292 -1.73 27.15 40.61
N MET A 293 -2.36 26.00 40.80
CA MET A 293 -2.16 24.84 39.95
C MET A 293 -3.51 24.38 39.43
N ILE A 294 -3.56 24.15 38.11
CA ILE A 294 -4.71 23.61 37.41
C ILE A 294 -4.27 22.33 36.74
N VAL A 295 -4.81 21.21 37.18
CA VAL A 295 -4.46 19.88 36.68
C VAL A 295 -5.57 19.37 35.77
N LEU A 296 -5.19 18.78 34.64
CA LEU A 296 -6.09 18.15 33.70
C LEU A 296 -5.77 16.66 33.65
N ALA A 297 -6.79 15.84 33.81
CA ALA A 297 -6.65 14.39 33.79
C ALA A 297 -7.81 13.73 33.04
N ASN A 298 -7.57 12.52 32.55
CA ASN A 298 -8.65 11.66 32.08
C ASN A 298 -9.37 10.96 33.24
N ARG A 299 -10.62 10.57 33.02
CA ARG A 299 -11.40 9.82 34.02
C ARG A 299 -10.77 8.43 34.28
N PRO A 300 -10.83 7.91 35.52
CA PRO A 300 -10.49 6.51 35.79
C PRO A 300 -11.49 5.54 35.11
N GLY A 301 -11.03 4.34 34.75
CA GLY A 301 -11.86 3.25 34.22
C GLY A 301 -11.76 3.00 32.69
N PHE A 302 -12.09 1.77 32.26
CA PHE A 302 -11.86 1.28 30.88
C PHE A 302 -12.46 2.20 29.78
N PRO A 303 -11.75 2.40 28.64
CA PRO A 303 -10.35 2.05 28.40
C PRO A 303 -9.41 3.05 29.10
N PHE A 304 -8.74 2.62 30.18
CA PHE A 304 -7.82 3.45 30.96
C PHE A 304 -6.39 3.01 30.73
N LEU A 305 -5.52 3.97 30.40
CA LEU A 305 -4.11 3.75 30.08
C LEU A 305 -3.17 4.48 31.06
N GLY A 306 -3.66 4.96 32.21
CA GLY A 306 -2.92 5.77 33.18
C GLY A 306 -2.96 5.26 34.63
N ASN A 307 -2.43 6.05 35.56
CA ASN A 307 -2.54 5.88 37.01
C ASN A 307 -3.83 6.56 37.52
N ASP A 308 -4.45 6.01 38.57
CA ASP A 308 -5.63 6.63 39.20
C ASP A 308 -5.22 7.88 40.01
N PHE A 309 -5.08 8.99 39.27
CA PHE A 309 -4.71 10.29 39.80
C PHE A 309 -5.78 10.79 40.79
N PHE A 310 -7.06 10.54 40.50
CA PHE A 310 -8.16 11.01 41.35
C PHE A 310 -8.15 10.30 42.71
N LEU A 311 -7.95 8.99 42.74
CA LEU A 311 -7.82 8.25 44.00
C LEU A 311 -6.63 8.72 44.85
N SER A 312 -5.52 9.07 44.19
CA SER A 312 -4.26 9.41 44.88
C SER A 312 -4.20 10.85 45.39
N LEU A 313 -4.83 11.78 44.66
CA LEU A 313 -4.64 13.22 44.81
C LEU A 313 -5.94 14.04 44.77
N GLY A 314 -7.07 13.44 44.42
CA GLY A 314 -8.32 14.17 44.14
C GLY A 314 -8.83 14.99 45.32
N ASP A 315 -8.62 14.53 46.56
CA ASP A 315 -9.02 15.25 47.78
C ASP A 315 -8.21 16.55 48.02
N HIS A 316 -7.05 16.70 47.39
CA HIS A 316 -6.22 17.90 47.47
C HIS A 316 -6.65 19.02 46.51
N PHE A 317 -7.54 18.72 45.55
CA PHE A 317 -8.01 19.68 44.54
C PHE A 317 -9.51 19.94 44.61
N SER A 318 -9.93 21.13 44.24
CA SER A 318 -11.32 21.36 43.85
C SER A 318 -11.57 20.71 42.50
N THR A 319 -12.40 19.67 42.47
CA THR A 319 -12.58 18.81 41.30
C THR A 319 -13.78 19.25 40.44
N PHE A 320 -13.58 19.27 39.12
CA PHE A 320 -14.55 19.64 38.10
C PHE A 320 -14.70 18.52 37.07
N PRO A 321 -15.77 17.72 37.14
CA PRO A 321 -16.06 16.72 36.14
C PRO A 321 -16.54 17.38 34.83
N ILE A 322 -15.80 17.20 33.74
CA ILE A 322 -16.11 17.73 32.41
C ILE A 322 -16.68 16.61 31.54
N LEU A 323 -17.94 16.75 31.16
CA LEU A 323 -18.67 15.81 30.30
C LEU A 323 -18.74 16.34 28.87
N ASN A 324 -19.15 15.46 27.95
CA ASN A 324 -19.60 15.92 26.64
C ASN A 324 -20.85 16.79 26.83
N PRO A 325 -20.99 17.91 26.10
CA PRO A 325 -22.21 18.70 26.13
C PRO A 325 -23.42 17.84 25.75
N PRO A 326 -24.60 18.07 26.35
CA PRO A 326 -25.83 17.44 25.91
C PRO A 326 -26.16 17.87 24.49
N ARG A 327 -26.97 17.05 23.82
CA ARG A 327 -27.28 17.14 22.38
C ARG A 327 -27.49 18.58 21.87
N GLU A 328 -28.40 19.34 22.46
CA GLU A 328 -28.69 20.72 22.02
C GLU A 328 -27.49 21.67 22.19
N SER A 329 -26.78 21.58 23.31
CA SER A 329 -25.59 22.39 23.55
C SER A 329 -24.43 22.00 22.62
N GLU A 330 -24.31 20.71 22.27
CA GLU A 330 -23.32 20.23 21.29
C GLU A 330 -23.63 20.78 19.88
N ILE A 331 -24.91 20.75 19.46
CA ILE A 331 -25.35 21.34 18.18
C ILE A 331 -25.05 22.84 18.12
N ILE A 332 -25.38 23.61 19.17
CA ILE A 332 -25.09 25.06 19.23
C ILE A 332 -23.59 25.32 19.09
N LEU A 333 -22.77 24.52 19.77
CA LEU A 333 -21.31 24.62 19.67
C LEU A 333 -20.82 24.32 18.24
N LEU A 334 -21.34 23.28 17.59
CA LEU A 334 -20.96 22.92 16.22
C LEU A 334 -21.44 23.95 15.18
N GLN A 335 -22.62 24.55 15.36
CA GLN A 335 -23.12 25.64 14.51
C GLN A 335 -22.16 26.83 14.50
N ASN A 336 -21.55 27.15 15.65
CA ASN A 336 -20.56 28.22 15.73
C ASN A 336 -19.26 27.89 14.97
N PHE A 337 -18.90 26.60 14.84
CA PHE A 337 -17.74 26.15 14.05
C PHE A 337 -18.05 26.00 12.55
N GLY A 338 -19.30 25.73 12.19
CA GLY A 338 -19.74 25.49 10.82
C GLY A 338 -21.06 26.20 10.48
N PRO A 339 -21.07 27.54 10.36
CA PRO A 339 -22.29 28.32 10.16
C PRO A 339 -23.00 28.03 8.83
N ASN A 340 -22.28 27.51 7.82
CA ASN A 340 -22.84 27.22 6.50
C ASN A 340 -23.45 25.80 6.40
N ILE A 341 -23.40 25.01 7.48
CA ILE A 341 -23.90 23.63 7.48
C ILE A 341 -25.34 23.61 7.99
N GLU A 342 -26.20 22.90 7.26
CA GLU A 342 -27.59 22.70 7.65
C GLU A 342 -27.70 22.02 9.03
N ARG A 343 -28.55 22.56 9.90
CA ARG A 343 -28.79 22.02 11.26
C ARG A 343 -29.11 20.52 11.26
N LYS A 344 -29.84 20.03 10.27
CA LYS A 344 -30.20 18.60 10.13
C LYS A 344 -28.96 17.71 9.98
N LYS A 345 -27.92 18.16 9.25
CA LYS A 345 -26.66 17.41 9.12
C LYS A 345 -25.88 17.40 10.44
N LEU A 346 -25.91 18.49 11.20
CA LEU A 346 -25.30 18.56 12.52
C LEU A 346 -26.00 17.64 13.52
N GLU A 347 -27.34 17.62 13.50
CA GLU A 347 -28.15 16.70 14.31
C GLU A 347 -27.80 15.24 14.00
N GLN A 348 -27.74 14.86 12.72
CA GLN A 348 -27.33 13.51 12.30
C GLN A 348 -25.94 13.14 12.84
N LEU A 349 -24.96 14.04 12.73
CA LEU A 349 -23.60 13.79 13.20
C LEU A 349 -23.52 13.64 14.72
N VAL A 350 -24.24 14.48 15.47
CA VAL A 350 -24.30 14.39 16.94
C VAL A 350 -24.95 13.08 17.38
N ASP A 351 -26.01 12.64 16.70
CA ASP A 351 -26.69 11.39 17.04
C ASP A 351 -25.77 10.18 16.77
N VAL A 352 -25.06 10.16 15.63
CA VAL A 352 -24.05 9.13 15.33
C VAL A 352 -22.95 9.09 16.38
N PHE A 353 -22.32 10.23 16.69
CA PHE A 353 -21.22 10.29 17.66
C PHE A 353 -21.69 9.92 19.08
N THR A 354 -22.96 10.15 19.40
CA THR A 354 -23.55 9.74 20.68
C THR A 354 -23.64 8.21 20.78
N GLU A 355 -24.12 7.53 19.73
CA GLU A 355 -24.15 6.05 19.69
C GLU A 355 -22.73 5.47 19.74
N LEU A 356 -21.79 6.06 18.98
CA LEU A 356 -20.39 5.63 18.99
C LEU A 356 -19.73 5.76 20.37
N ARG A 357 -19.94 6.88 21.06
CA ARG A 357 -19.45 7.06 22.44
C ARG A 357 -20.04 6.02 23.38
N GLN A 358 -21.33 5.68 23.24
CA GLN A 358 -21.97 4.66 24.05
C GLN A 358 -21.34 3.28 23.82
N LEU A 359 -21.10 2.89 22.56
CA LEU A 359 -20.43 1.62 22.25
C LEU A 359 -19.01 1.53 22.80
N SER A 360 -18.30 2.66 22.89
CA SER A 360 -16.98 2.72 23.52
C SER A 360 -17.08 2.56 25.05
N ILE A 361 -18.07 3.19 25.68
CA ILE A 361 -18.35 3.03 27.12
C ILE A 361 -18.72 1.58 27.43
N ASP A 362 -19.49 0.94 26.56
CA ASP A 362 -19.90 -0.46 26.68
C ASP A 362 -18.75 -1.45 26.36
N GLY A 363 -17.59 -0.94 25.92
CA GLY A 363 -16.41 -1.75 25.60
C GLY A 363 -16.50 -2.54 24.29
N ILE A 364 -17.48 -2.24 23.43
CA ILE A 364 -17.69 -2.90 22.13
C ILE A 364 -16.67 -2.39 21.10
N ILE A 365 -16.34 -1.10 21.16
CA ILE A 365 -15.27 -0.49 20.35
C ILE A 365 -14.17 0.04 21.28
N SER A 366 -12.92 -0.09 20.86
CA SER A 366 -11.76 0.34 21.64
C SER A 366 -11.55 1.86 21.61
N TYR A 367 -11.89 2.50 20.49
CA TYR A 367 -11.61 3.92 20.27
C TYR A 367 -12.78 4.82 20.72
N PRO A 368 -12.56 5.78 21.65
CA PRO A 368 -13.61 6.68 22.12
C PRO A 368 -13.73 7.93 21.23
N TYR A 369 -14.63 7.91 20.24
CA TYR A 369 -14.81 9.04 19.33
C TYR A 369 -15.26 10.33 20.06
N SER A 370 -14.49 11.39 19.88
CA SER A 370 -14.54 12.59 20.73
C SER A 370 -15.19 13.80 20.04
N LEU A 371 -15.58 14.80 20.84
CA LEU A 371 -16.06 16.09 20.32
C LEU A 371 -15.03 16.75 19.39
N ARG A 372 -13.73 16.50 19.59
CA ARG A 372 -12.66 17.04 18.75
C ARG A 372 -12.77 16.57 17.30
N GLU A 373 -12.99 15.28 17.08
CA GLU A 373 -13.16 14.70 15.74
C GLU A 373 -14.42 15.24 15.07
N LEU A 374 -15.51 15.32 15.82
CA LEU A 374 -16.76 15.89 15.33
C LEU A 374 -16.59 17.36 14.90
N VAL A 375 -15.89 18.17 15.70
CA VAL A 375 -15.54 19.56 15.32
C VAL A 375 -14.66 19.59 14.07
N SER A 376 -13.71 18.67 13.91
CA SER A 376 -12.87 18.59 12.70
C SER A 376 -13.70 18.28 11.45
N ILE A 377 -14.65 17.35 11.53
CA ILE A 377 -15.58 17.02 10.43
C ILE A 377 -16.41 18.25 10.06
N VAL A 378 -16.99 18.93 11.05
CA VAL A 378 -17.81 20.14 10.83
C VAL A 378 -16.99 21.28 10.22
N LYS A 379 -15.75 21.49 10.69
CA LYS A 379 -14.86 22.50 10.08
C LYS A 379 -14.52 22.17 8.64
N HIS A 380 -14.25 20.90 8.33
CA HIS A 380 -13.95 20.44 6.97
C HIS A 380 -15.15 20.68 6.06
N LEU A 381 -16.34 20.23 6.44
CA LEU A 381 -17.57 20.41 5.64
C LEU A 381 -17.92 21.88 5.41
N ASN A 382 -17.63 22.75 6.38
CA ASN A 382 -17.86 24.19 6.23
C ASN A 382 -16.86 24.84 5.26
N MET A 383 -15.61 24.36 5.23
CA MET A 383 -14.56 24.84 4.32
C MET A 383 -14.69 24.25 2.91
N PHE A 384 -15.17 23.02 2.79
CA PHE A 384 -15.32 22.27 1.53
C PHE A 384 -16.75 21.73 1.38
N PRO A 385 -17.73 22.58 0.99
CA PRO A 385 -19.15 22.20 0.92
C PRO A 385 -19.48 21.15 -0.16
N ASN A 386 -18.59 20.98 -1.14
CA ASN A 386 -18.75 20.03 -2.24
C ASN A 386 -18.31 18.61 -1.86
N ASP A 387 -17.57 18.44 -0.77
CA ASP A 387 -17.14 17.13 -0.30
C ASP A 387 -18.33 16.38 0.31
N SER A 388 -18.41 15.07 0.06
CA SER A 388 -19.50 14.27 0.62
C SER A 388 -19.27 14.03 2.11
N LEU A 389 -20.37 13.96 2.87
CA LEU A 389 -20.31 13.65 4.30
C LEU A 389 -19.62 12.30 4.57
N ALA A 390 -19.82 11.33 3.69
CA ALA A 390 -19.22 10.00 3.80
C ALA A 390 -17.69 10.03 3.64
N ASP A 391 -17.16 10.84 2.72
CA ASP A 391 -15.71 10.95 2.48
C ASP A 391 -14.99 11.62 3.66
N VAL A 392 -15.58 12.68 4.22
CA VAL A 392 -14.99 13.39 5.37
C VAL A 392 -14.98 12.50 6.62
N ILE A 393 -16.06 11.75 6.83
CA ILE A 393 -16.19 10.76 7.90
C ILE A 393 -15.13 9.68 7.74
N ARG A 394 -14.95 9.14 6.53
CA ARG A 394 -13.96 8.09 6.24
C ARG A 394 -12.55 8.42 6.71
N ASN A 395 -12.06 9.62 6.45
CA ASN A 395 -10.73 10.05 6.90
C ASN A 395 -10.55 9.96 8.44
N VAL A 396 -11.63 10.05 9.21
CA VAL A 396 -11.61 9.91 10.68
C VAL A 396 -11.62 8.44 11.11
N PHE A 397 -12.35 7.59 10.39
CA PHE A 397 -12.52 6.16 10.71
C PHE A 397 -11.48 5.24 10.05
N ASP A 398 -10.62 5.75 9.16
CA ASP A 398 -9.67 4.93 8.40
C ASP A 398 -8.65 4.18 9.27
N LEU A 399 -8.37 4.66 10.47
CA LEU A 399 -7.51 3.98 11.45
C LEU A 399 -8.12 2.64 11.91
N ASP A 400 -9.43 2.50 11.85
CA ASP A 400 -10.16 1.30 12.27
C ASP A 400 -10.38 0.31 11.11
N ASN A 401 -9.95 0.63 9.88
CA ASN A 401 -10.07 -0.25 8.71
C ASN A 401 -9.42 -1.63 8.91
N TYR A 402 -8.45 -1.74 9.83
CA TYR A 402 -7.77 -2.99 10.15
C TYR A 402 -8.65 -3.98 10.94
N ASN A 403 -9.73 -3.52 11.56
CA ASN A 403 -10.67 -4.38 12.30
C ASN A 403 -12.01 -4.45 11.55
N THR A 404 -12.20 -5.56 10.81
CA THR A 404 -13.40 -5.78 9.99
C THR A 404 -14.68 -5.75 10.82
N ASP A 405 -14.66 -6.26 12.05
CA ASP A 405 -15.84 -6.33 12.92
C ASP A 405 -16.26 -4.93 13.42
N VAL A 406 -15.29 -4.08 13.72
CA VAL A 406 -15.53 -2.67 14.11
C VAL A 406 -16.06 -1.91 12.89
N MET A 407 -15.45 -2.09 11.72
CA MET A 407 -15.90 -1.42 10.49
C MET A 407 -17.31 -1.82 10.08
N ASP A 408 -17.70 -3.08 10.21
CA ASP A 408 -19.06 -3.52 9.89
C ASP A 408 -20.10 -2.91 10.84
N ARG A 409 -19.76 -2.76 12.12
CA ARG A 409 -20.61 -2.03 13.09
C ARG A 409 -20.68 -0.54 12.75
N LEU A 410 -19.56 0.10 12.46
CA LEU A 410 -19.52 1.50 12.03
C LEU A 410 -20.38 1.72 10.79
N ARG A 411 -20.29 0.85 9.79
CA ARG A 411 -21.13 0.88 8.58
C ARG A 411 -22.61 0.76 8.93
N ALA A 412 -22.97 -0.19 9.80
CA ALA A 412 -24.36 -0.40 10.20
C ALA A 412 -24.95 0.84 10.90
N ILE A 413 -24.16 1.51 11.76
CA ILE A 413 -24.57 2.74 12.45
C ILE A 413 -24.71 3.88 11.46
N LEU A 414 -23.70 4.14 10.63
CA LEU A 414 -23.72 5.21 9.63
C LEU A 414 -24.89 5.05 8.65
N HIS A 415 -25.13 3.82 8.18
CA HIS A 415 -26.26 3.52 7.30
C HIS A 415 -27.62 3.75 7.99
N ARG A 416 -27.75 3.41 9.28
CA ARG A 416 -28.98 3.66 10.08
C ARG A 416 -29.33 5.14 10.15
N TYR A 417 -28.32 6.01 10.25
CA TYR A 417 -28.49 7.47 10.27
C TYR A 417 -28.51 8.11 8.87
N GLY A 418 -28.54 7.31 7.80
CA GLY A 418 -28.65 7.80 6.42
C GLY A 418 -27.36 8.39 5.86
N ILE A 419 -26.20 8.01 6.42
CA ILE A 419 -24.87 8.37 5.91
C ILE A 419 -24.36 7.17 5.08
N PRO A 420 -24.41 7.24 3.74
CA PRO A 420 -24.00 6.14 2.90
C PRO A 420 -22.47 6.00 2.91
N PHE A 421 -21.93 5.21 3.85
CA PHE A 421 -20.52 4.85 3.90
C PHE A 421 -20.22 3.82 2.80
N HIS A 422 -20.19 4.28 1.55
CA HIS A 422 -19.70 3.47 0.44
C HIS A 422 -18.17 3.53 0.49
N VAL A 423 -17.55 2.36 0.66
CA VAL A 423 -16.20 2.18 0.11
C VAL A 423 -16.33 2.61 -1.35
N GLU A 424 -15.56 3.59 -1.82
CA GLU A 424 -15.42 3.81 -3.25
C GLU A 424 -15.19 2.43 -3.87
N ASN A 425 -16.22 1.90 -4.53
CA ASN A 425 -16.09 0.68 -5.30
C ASN A 425 -15.14 1.08 -6.41
N ARG A 426 -13.84 0.81 -6.23
CA ARG A 426 -12.88 1.00 -7.31
C ARG A 426 -13.38 0.11 -8.43
N THR A 427 -13.87 0.74 -9.49
CA THR A 427 -14.66 0.05 -10.51
C THR A 427 -13.73 -0.55 -11.54
N VAL A 428 -14.05 -1.77 -11.96
CA VAL A 428 -13.44 -2.42 -13.12
C VAL A 428 -14.31 -2.05 -14.32
N ASN A 429 -13.82 -1.16 -15.17
CA ASN A 429 -14.50 -0.66 -16.35
C ASN A 429 -13.81 -1.21 -17.60
N LEU A 430 -14.10 -2.47 -17.93
CA LEU A 430 -13.63 -3.12 -19.15
C LEU A 430 -14.70 -3.05 -20.24
N GLY A 431 -14.27 -3.08 -21.50
CA GLY A 431 -15.12 -3.17 -22.67
C GLY A 431 -16.00 -4.42 -22.64
N ILE A 432 -17.26 -4.27 -23.03
CA ILE A 432 -18.21 -5.39 -23.05
C ILE A 432 -17.95 -6.23 -24.30
N SER A 433 -17.67 -7.51 -24.10
CA SER A 433 -17.51 -8.48 -25.18
C SER A 433 -18.87 -9.06 -25.61
N HIS A 434 -19.10 -9.13 -26.91
CA HIS A 434 -20.26 -9.75 -27.53
C HIS A 434 -19.86 -11.03 -28.29
N PRO A 435 -20.73 -12.06 -28.35
CA PRO A 435 -20.46 -13.25 -29.13
C PRO A 435 -20.51 -12.97 -30.63
N LEU A 436 -19.43 -13.31 -31.33
CA LEU A 436 -19.30 -13.12 -32.78
C LEU A 436 -19.61 -14.43 -33.52
N LYS A 437 -20.62 -14.43 -34.39
CA LYS A 437 -20.88 -15.54 -35.31
C LYS A 437 -20.08 -15.34 -36.60
N LEU A 438 -18.95 -16.03 -36.71
CA LEU A 438 -18.18 -16.11 -37.95
C LEU A 438 -18.70 -17.29 -38.79
N ILE A 439 -18.98 -17.05 -40.08
CA ILE A 439 -19.32 -18.12 -41.03
C ILE A 439 -18.06 -18.41 -41.86
N PRO A 440 -17.29 -19.47 -41.55
CA PRO A 440 -16.09 -19.82 -42.32
C PRO A 440 -16.48 -20.46 -43.66
N LYS A 441 -15.85 -20.01 -44.74
CA LYS A 441 -15.91 -20.61 -46.07
C LYS A 441 -14.49 -20.81 -46.58
N GLN A 442 -14.08 -22.05 -46.81
CA GLN A 442 -12.76 -22.36 -47.35
C GLN A 442 -12.77 -22.36 -48.88
N GLU A 443 -11.77 -21.73 -49.48
CA GLU A 443 -11.54 -21.60 -50.92
C GLU A 443 -10.09 -22.00 -51.22
N THR A 444 -9.83 -22.66 -52.35
CA THR A 444 -8.48 -23.04 -52.78
C THR A 444 -8.12 -22.25 -54.04
N TRP A 445 -7.02 -21.51 -53.99
CA TRP A 445 -6.52 -20.72 -55.11
C TRP A 445 -5.29 -21.40 -55.72
N GLN A 446 -5.30 -21.61 -57.03
CA GLN A 446 -4.17 -22.23 -57.74
C GLN A 446 -3.07 -21.21 -58.02
N ILE A 447 -1.81 -21.63 -57.84
CA ILE A 447 -0.59 -20.85 -58.11
C ILE A 447 0.15 -21.46 -59.30
N MET A 448 0.55 -20.62 -60.25
CA MET A 448 1.40 -20.99 -61.38
C MET A 448 2.69 -20.15 -61.37
N THR A 449 3.85 -20.79 -61.27
CA THR A 449 5.15 -20.11 -61.36
C THR A 449 5.45 -19.69 -62.80
N ILE A 450 5.92 -18.46 -62.98
CA ILE A 450 6.27 -17.86 -64.28
C ILE A 450 7.72 -17.36 -64.19
N ASP A 451 8.43 -17.31 -65.31
CA ASP A 451 9.77 -16.72 -65.38
C ASP A 451 9.78 -15.28 -64.84
N GLY A 452 10.57 -15.04 -63.79
CA GLY A 452 10.40 -13.89 -62.90
C GLY A 452 11.07 -12.58 -63.31
N GLY A 453 11.36 -12.38 -64.60
CA GLY A 453 12.06 -11.18 -65.08
C GLY A 453 13.57 -11.21 -64.82
N ASN A 454 14.28 -10.18 -65.29
CA ASN A 454 15.74 -10.08 -65.18
C ASN A 454 16.13 -8.90 -64.27
N ILE A 455 17.16 -9.11 -63.44
CA ILE A 455 17.82 -8.05 -62.67
C ILE A 455 18.69 -7.26 -63.65
N GLU A 456 18.34 -5.99 -63.91
CA GLU A 456 19.06 -5.14 -64.87
C GLU A 456 20.31 -4.51 -64.24
N GLN A 457 20.23 -4.11 -62.97
CA GLN A 457 21.33 -3.47 -62.24
C GLN A 457 21.22 -3.73 -60.74
N SER A 458 22.35 -4.02 -60.09
CA SER A 458 22.47 -4.14 -58.62
C SER A 458 23.64 -3.32 -58.11
N SER A 459 23.41 -2.43 -57.14
CA SER A 459 24.43 -1.57 -56.52
C SER A 459 24.22 -1.44 -55.02
N SER A 460 25.21 -0.95 -54.27
CA SER A 460 25.02 -0.53 -52.88
C SER A 460 24.15 0.73 -52.81
N ILE A 461 23.46 0.94 -51.69
CA ILE A 461 22.68 2.17 -51.47
C ILE A 461 23.60 3.39 -51.49
N ILE A 462 23.31 4.37 -52.35
CA ILE A 462 24.03 5.66 -52.40
C ILE A 462 23.26 6.65 -51.53
N LEU A 463 23.91 7.10 -50.46
CA LEU A 463 23.38 8.09 -49.52
C LEU A 463 24.08 9.44 -49.78
N ASN A 464 23.31 10.48 -50.11
CA ASN A 464 23.85 11.82 -50.20
C ASN A 464 23.82 12.45 -48.81
N GLU A 465 24.98 12.51 -48.16
CA GLU A 465 25.15 13.25 -46.91
C GLU A 465 25.00 14.75 -47.18
N LYS A 466 23.86 15.34 -46.80
CA LYS A 466 23.80 16.78 -46.57
C LYS A 466 24.36 17.03 -45.18
N SER A 467 25.64 17.39 -45.09
CA SER A 467 26.25 17.83 -43.83
C SER A 467 25.69 19.19 -43.40
N ASN A 468 24.49 19.20 -42.83
CA ASN A 468 23.96 20.35 -42.12
C ASN A 468 24.10 20.12 -40.61
N LYS A 469 24.47 21.21 -39.90
CA LYS A 469 24.73 21.28 -38.45
C LYS A 469 23.80 20.37 -37.64
N GLN A 470 24.38 19.71 -36.62
CA GLN A 470 23.70 18.89 -35.60
C GLN A 470 22.23 19.32 -35.41
N SER A 471 21.29 18.45 -35.78
CA SER A 471 19.89 18.64 -35.41
C SER A 471 19.84 18.65 -33.87
N MET A 472 19.50 19.81 -33.29
CA MET A 472 19.51 19.98 -31.84
C MET A 472 18.54 19.00 -31.19
N LYS A 473 19.07 18.14 -30.32
CA LYS A 473 18.30 17.24 -29.49
C LYS A 473 17.79 17.99 -28.28
N ILE A 474 16.51 18.29 -28.26
CA ILE A 474 15.87 18.96 -27.12
C ILE A 474 15.22 17.90 -26.26
N ILE A 475 15.63 17.83 -24.99
CA ILE A 475 14.93 17.01 -23.98
C ILE A 475 13.81 17.88 -23.41
N GLN A 476 12.58 17.38 -23.47
CA GLN A 476 11.40 18.07 -22.94
C GLN A 476 10.66 17.17 -21.96
N SER A 477 10.12 17.78 -20.90
CA SER A 477 9.25 17.10 -19.96
C SER A 477 7.87 16.86 -20.59
N ILE A 478 7.40 15.62 -20.57
CA ILE A 478 6.06 15.23 -21.00
C ILE A 478 5.21 14.86 -19.78
N ASN A 479 3.95 15.29 -19.78
CA ASN A 479 3.02 14.97 -18.70
C ASN A 479 2.46 13.57 -18.92
N ARG A 480 2.79 12.66 -18.01
CA ARG A 480 2.24 11.30 -17.94
C ARG A 480 1.18 11.24 -16.85
N THR A 481 0.00 10.76 -17.21
CA THR A 481 -1.07 10.43 -16.25
C THR A 481 -1.31 8.93 -16.25
N ASP A 482 -1.37 8.35 -15.04
CA ASP A 482 -1.67 6.93 -14.85
C ASP A 482 -3.17 6.73 -14.73
N SER A 483 -3.76 6.08 -15.74
CA SER A 483 -5.20 5.94 -15.89
C SER A 483 -5.78 4.86 -14.96
N ARG A 484 -4.96 4.00 -14.35
CA ARG A 484 -5.41 2.91 -13.46
C ARG A 484 -5.36 3.24 -11.98
N THR A 485 -5.05 4.48 -11.61
CA THR A 485 -4.94 4.90 -10.20
C THR A 485 -6.25 4.79 -9.42
N LYS A 486 -7.39 5.10 -10.05
CA LYS A 486 -8.73 5.06 -9.42
C LYS A 486 -9.61 3.92 -9.91
N ASN A 487 -9.64 3.67 -11.23
CA ASN A 487 -10.46 2.65 -11.88
C ASN A 487 -9.59 1.77 -12.77
N PHE A 488 -9.83 0.46 -12.77
CA PHE A 488 -9.12 -0.45 -13.66
C PHE A 488 -9.80 -0.47 -15.04
N SER A 489 -9.03 -0.26 -16.11
CA SER A 489 -9.49 -0.31 -17.51
C SER A 489 -8.36 -0.77 -18.44
N GLU A 490 -8.65 -1.00 -19.72
CA GLU A 490 -7.65 -1.37 -20.74
C GLU A 490 -6.60 -0.28 -20.98
N LEU A 491 -6.88 0.97 -20.59
CA LEU A 491 -5.95 2.08 -20.71
C LEU A 491 -4.96 2.09 -19.53
N ILE A 492 -3.66 2.03 -19.84
CA ILE A 492 -2.58 2.07 -18.83
C ILE A 492 -2.14 3.53 -18.59
N TYR A 493 -1.59 4.16 -19.62
CA TYR A 493 -0.99 5.49 -19.53
C TYR A 493 -1.57 6.42 -20.58
N GLN A 494 -1.64 7.69 -20.21
CA GLN A 494 -1.86 8.81 -21.12
C GLN A 494 -0.66 9.74 -21.06
N TYR A 495 -0.15 10.13 -22.24
CA TYR A 495 0.90 11.11 -22.39
C TYR A 495 0.39 12.29 -23.19
N ARG A 496 0.74 13.51 -22.78
CA ARG A 496 0.48 14.72 -23.57
C ARG A 496 1.78 15.29 -24.11
N LEU A 497 1.93 15.31 -25.44
CA LEU A 497 3.04 15.99 -26.08
C LEU A 497 2.82 17.53 -26.04
N PRO A 498 3.85 18.32 -25.70
CA PRO A 498 3.78 19.78 -25.75
C PRO A 498 3.92 20.26 -27.20
N LEU A 499 2.82 20.19 -27.96
CA LEU A 499 2.75 20.72 -29.32
C LEU A 499 2.22 22.16 -29.32
N ASP A 500 2.70 22.96 -30.26
CA ASP A 500 2.21 24.32 -30.56
C ASP A 500 0.93 24.23 -31.42
N ASP A 501 0.13 25.30 -31.44
CA ASP A 501 -1.15 25.35 -32.17
C ASP A 501 -1.03 25.17 -33.69
N THR A 502 0.18 25.29 -34.26
CA THR A 502 0.44 25.11 -35.70
C THR A 502 0.97 23.71 -36.02
N THR A 503 1.44 22.97 -35.01
CA THR A 503 2.00 21.64 -35.17
C THR A 503 0.93 20.57 -35.07
N TYR A 504 0.88 19.71 -36.09
CA TYR A 504 -0.07 18.62 -36.14
C TYR A 504 0.65 17.28 -36.28
N VAL A 505 0.01 16.22 -35.78
CA VAL A 505 0.54 14.86 -35.84
C VAL A 505 0.36 14.28 -37.25
N HIS A 506 1.42 13.69 -37.79
CA HIS A 506 1.43 13.06 -39.13
C HIS A 506 1.47 11.54 -39.08
N ASP A 507 2.33 10.97 -38.24
CA ASP A 507 2.53 9.52 -38.20
C ASP A 507 3.02 9.05 -36.82
N LEU A 508 2.81 7.76 -36.53
CA LEU A 508 3.17 7.11 -35.27
C LEU A 508 3.78 5.74 -35.58
N ASN A 509 4.93 5.45 -34.97
CA ASN A 509 5.57 4.14 -35.05
C ASN A 509 6.25 3.78 -33.73
N VAL A 510 6.63 2.51 -33.56
CA VAL A 510 7.18 1.99 -32.30
C VAL A 510 8.44 1.18 -32.52
N LEU A 511 9.40 1.29 -31.60
CA LEU A 511 10.61 0.47 -31.57
C LEU A 511 10.40 -0.69 -30.60
N ASN A 512 10.28 -1.90 -31.13
CA ASN A 512 9.86 -3.08 -30.38
C ASN A 512 10.83 -3.51 -29.27
N GLU A 513 12.14 -3.42 -29.49
CA GLU A 513 13.15 -3.88 -28.53
C GLU A 513 13.27 -2.92 -27.33
N ASN A 514 13.37 -1.61 -27.57
CA ASN A 514 13.47 -0.59 -26.50
C ASN A 514 12.15 -0.05 -25.92
N LYS A 515 10.97 -0.49 -26.39
CA LYS A 515 9.65 0.06 -26.03
C LYS A 515 9.58 1.60 -26.15
N SER A 516 10.19 2.12 -27.21
CA SER A 516 10.19 3.55 -27.51
C SER A 516 9.08 3.88 -28.50
N VAL A 517 8.44 5.02 -28.31
CA VAL A 517 7.39 5.57 -29.17
C VAL A 517 7.99 6.68 -30.03
N LEU A 518 7.72 6.61 -31.33
CA LEU A 518 8.18 7.58 -32.32
C LEU A 518 6.96 8.31 -32.89
N VAL A 519 6.91 9.63 -32.71
CA VAL A 519 5.83 10.48 -33.25
C VAL A 519 6.40 11.48 -34.23
N LEU A 520 5.89 11.47 -35.46
CA LEU A 520 6.25 12.44 -36.49
C LEU A 520 5.20 13.56 -36.50
N THR A 521 5.64 14.79 -36.27
CA THR A 521 4.80 16.00 -36.36
C THR A 521 5.15 16.79 -37.60
N GLY A 522 4.22 17.59 -38.10
CA GLY A 522 4.42 18.50 -39.22
C GLY A 522 4.17 19.95 -38.84
N ASN A 523 4.83 20.84 -39.58
CA ASN A 523 4.68 22.30 -39.50
C ASN A 523 5.08 22.91 -38.14
N PRO A 524 6.37 22.80 -37.71
CA PRO A 524 7.51 22.24 -38.45
C PRO A 524 7.65 20.72 -38.35
N LEU A 525 8.35 20.11 -39.33
CA LEU A 525 8.61 18.67 -39.35
C LEU A 525 9.58 18.30 -38.23
N SER A 526 9.12 17.49 -37.26
CA SER A 526 9.97 17.03 -36.16
C SER A 526 9.61 15.62 -35.71
N LEU A 527 10.63 14.88 -35.26
CA LEU A 527 10.50 13.52 -34.76
C LEU A 527 10.65 13.52 -33.23
N TRP A 528 9.62 13.07 -32.54
CA TRP A 528 9.59 12.93 -31.09
C TRP A 528 9.80 11.48 -30.69
N ILE A 529 10.65 11.28 -29.69
CA ILE A 529 11.07 9.96 -29.22
C ILE A 529 10.99 9.94 -27.71
N PHE A 530 10.22 9.03 -27.15
CA PHE A 530 10.20 8.80 -25.71
C PHE A 530 9.98 7.32 -25.41
N LYS A 531 10.47 6.88 -24.26
CA LYS A 531 10.27 5.51 -23.80
C LYS A 531 8.98 5.42 -22.99
N LEU A 532 8.21 4.35 -23.19
CA LEU A 532 7.07 4.09 -22.32
C LEU A 532 7.53 3.99 -20.86
N GLY A 533 6.84 4.71 -19.99
CA GLY A 533 7.18 4.83 -18.56
C GLY A 533 8.04 6.05 -18.20
N GLU A 534 8.65 6.77 -19.15
CA GLU A 534 9.46 7.96 -18.84
C GLU A 534 8.66 9.26 -18.97
N ASN A 535 9.04 10.29 -18.21
CA ASN A 535 8.45 11.65 -18.29
C ASN A 535 9.29 12.61 -19.16
N GLN A 536 10.20 12.08 -19.98
CA GLN A 536 11.07 12.84 -20.85
C GLN A 536 10.93 12.38 -22.30
N ALA A 537 10.85 13.33 -23.21
CA ALA A 537 10.87 13.11 -24.65
C ALA A 537 12.06 13.83 -25.29
N LYS A 538 12.66 13.20 -26.31
CA LYS A 538 13.66 13.79 -27.18
C LYS A 538 12.99 14.26 -28.47
N LYS A 539 13.24 15.52 -28.86
CA LYS A 539 12.80 16.09 -30.13
C LYS A 539 13.99 16.20 -31.09
N ILE A 540 13.83 15.71 -32.32
CA ILE A 540 14.77 15.87 -33.43
C ILE A 540 14.10 16.76 -34.49
N ASP A 541 14.71 17.90 -34.80
CA ASP A 541 14.23 18.78 -35.87
C ASP A 541 14.63 18.23 -37.24
N LEU A 542 13.64 18.06 -38.11
CA LEU A 542 13.77 17.53 -39.47
C LEU A 542 13.31 18.55 -40.52
N HIS A 543 12.98 19.78 -40.13
CA HIS A 543 12.43 20.79 -41.05
C HIS A 543 13.38 21.11 -42.22
N SER A 544 14.70 21.00 -42.02
CA SER A 544 15.72 21.25 -43.03
C SER A 544 15.93 20.10 -44.03
N LEU A 545 15.32 18.93 -43.83
CA LEU A 545 15.51 17.76 -44.68
C LEU A 545 14.82 17.89 -46.04
N PHE A 546 13.57 18.34 -45.99
CA PHE A 546 12.69 18.45 -47.16
C PHE A 546 12.44 19.93 -47.49
N THR A 547 13.51 20.72 -47.59
CA THR A 547 13.42 22.10 -48.09
C THR A 547 13.49 22.12 -49.61
N ASP A 548 12.61 22.93 -50.21
CA ASP A 548 12.53 23.29 -51.64
C ASP A 548 11.84 22.28 -52.57
N ASN A 549 10.50 22.26 -52.56
CA ASN A 549 9.63 22.23 -53.76
C ASN A 549 8.18 21.89 -53.36
N THR A 550 7.42 22.85 -52.86
CA THR A 550 5.96 22.72 -52.89
C THR A 550 5.35 24.05 -53.29
N ASN A 551 4.66 24.03 -54.44
CA ASN A 551 3.58 24.95 -54.73
C ASN A 551 2.72 25.13 -53.47
N GLN A 552 2.33 26.37 -53.16
CA GLN A 552 1.65 26.77 -51.91
C GLN A 552 0.30 26.08 -51.62
N PHE A 553 -0.11 25.08 -52.41
CA PHE A 553 -1.44 24.47 -52.40
C PHE A 553 -1.49 22.97 -52.07
N THR A 554 -0.36 22.30 -51.81
CA THR A 554 -0.35 20.85 -51.49
C THR A 554 0.27 20.57 -50.12
N THR A 555 -0.51 19.96 -49.21
CA THR A 555 -0.03 19.52 -47.90
C THR A 555 0.91 18.31 -48.04
N PRO A 556 2.14 18.35 -47.49
CA PRO A 556 3.08 17.23 -47.58
C PRO A 556 2.55 16.02 -46.80
N ASN A 557 2.85 14.82 -47.29
CA ASN A 557 2.33 13.56 -46.74
C ASN A 557 3.49 12.71 -46.23
N TYR A 558 3.90 12.98 -44.99
CA TYR A 558 5.05 12.30 -44.40
C TYR A 558 4.70 10.89 -43.92
N GLN A 559 5.67 9.99 -43.99
CA GLN A 559 5.59 8.61 -43.49
C GLN A 559 6.83 8.27 -42.67
N LEU A 560 6.62 7.60 -41.54
CA LEU A 560 7.65 7.14 -40.62
C LEU A 560 7.71 5.61 -40.60
N ASN A 561 8.86 5.05 -40.98
CA ASN A 561 9.08 3.61 -41.07
C ASN A 561 10.29 3.19 -40.23
N VAL A 562 10.14 2.09 -39.49
CA VAL A 562 11.21 1.48 -38.68
C VAL A 562 11.89 0.37 -39.47
N ILE A 563 13.22 0.26 -39.37
CA ILE A 563 14.01 -0.81 -40.00
C ILE A 563 14.04 -2.02 -39.06
N PRO A 564 13.60 -3.21 -39.50
CA PRO A 564 13.63 -4.42 -38.68
C PRO A 564 15.04 -4.76 -38.21
N GLY A 565 15.22 -4.99 -36.91
CA GLY A 565 16.51 -5.33 -36.31
C GLY A 565 17.52 -4.17 -36.22
N ASN A 566 17.13 -2.93 -36.53
CA ASN A 566 17.97 -1.74 -36.39
C ASN A 566 17.28 -0.67 -35.55
N GLU A 567 17.70 -0.55 -34.29
CA GLU A 567 17.14 0.42 -33.35
C GLU A 567 17.69 1.84 -33.50
N LYS A 568 18.74 2.04 -34.30
CA LYS A 568 19.46 3.31 -34.38
C LYS A 568 19.00 4.17 -35.53
N GLN A 569 18.42 3.59 -36.57
CA GLN A 569 18.04 4.32 -37.77
C GLN A 569 16.58 4.08 -38.15
N VAL A 570 15.92 5.16 -38.54
CA VAL A 570 14.54 5.14 -39.07
C VAL A 570 14.50 5.78 -40.44
N ILE A 571 13.46 5.47 -41.19
CA ILE A 571 13.23 6.00 -42.54
C ILE A 571 12.08 6.99 -42.46
N VAL A 572 12.34 8.23 -42.87
CA VAL A 572 11.33 9.28 -43.01
C VAL A 572 11.22 9.63 -44.48
N GLY A 573 10.01 9.57 -45.02
CA GLY A 573 9.77 9.91 -46.42
C GLY A 573 8.60 10.88 -46.59
N ASP A 574 8.65 11.66 -47.66
CA ASP A 574 7.50 12.43 -48.13
C ASP A 574 6.92 11.74 -49.37
N LEU A 575 5.70 11.21 -49.23
CA LEU A 575 4.99 10.51 -50.29
C LEU A 575 4.56 11.45 -51.42
N THR A 576 4.48 12.76 -51.18
CA THR A 576 4.12 13.73 -52.24
C THR A 576 5.29 13.99 -53.17
N SER A 577 6.48 14.23 -52.62
CA SER A 577 7.71 14.42 -53.40
C SER A 577 8.42 13.10 -53.76
N GLN A 578 7.99 11.96 -53.21
CA GLN A 578 8.63 10.64 -53.35
C GLN A 578 10.11 10.65 -52.91
N THR A 579 10.45 11.52 -51.94
CA THR A 579 11.79 11.64 -51.36
C THR A 579 11.86 10.89 -50.03
N TRP A 580 12.99 10.25 -49.78
CA TRP A 580 13.21 9.39 -48.62
C TRP A 580 14.54 9.74 -47.96
N ALA A 581 14.58 9.74 -46.63
CA ALA A 581 15.77 9.99 -45.83
C ALA A 581 15.91 8.93 -44.74
N THR A 582 17.15 8.54 -44.44
CA THR A 582 17.46 7.82 -43.20
C THR A 582 17.80 8.82 -42.11
N VAL A 583 17.33 8.58 -40.89
CA VAL A 583 17.55 9.43 -39.72
C VAL A 583 18.09 8.57 -38.59
N ASN A 584 19.26 8.94 -38.06
CA ASN A 584 19.85 8.31 -36.88
C ASN A 584 19.25 8.90 -35.60
N LEU A 585 18.72 8.03 -34.74
CA LEU A 585 18.06 8.40 -33.49
C LEU A 585 19.05 8.82 -32.39
N ASP A 586 20.33 8.40 -32.44
CA ASP A 586 21.35 8.65 -31.40
C ASP A 586 22.02 10.02 -31.51
N ASP A 587 22.10 10.57 -32.71
CA ASP A 587 22.85 11.79 -33.02
C ASP A 587 22.12 12.69 -34.03
N GLY A 588 20.93 12.29 -34.50
CA GLY A 588 20.05 13.12 -35.34
C GLY A 588 20.57 13.33 -36.76
N ARG A 589 21.69 12.69 -37.12
CA ARG A 589 22.28 12.71 -38.47
C ARG A 589 21.31 12.10 -39.46
N ASN A 590 21.22 12.70 -40.63
CA ASN A 590 20.30 12.25 -41.66
C ASN A 590 20.96 12.24 -43.03
N SER A 591 20.49 11.35 -43.90
CA SER A 591 21.01 11.22 -45.26
C SER A 591 19.88 10.97 -46.24
N LEU A 592 19.90 11.69 -47.37
CA LEU A 592 18.90 11.55 -48.42
C LEU A 592 19.23 10.35 -49.29
N ILE A 593 18.21 9.53 -49.56
CA ILE A 593 18.31 8.37 -50.43
C ILE A 593 18.14 8.84 -51.88
N GLN A 594 19.13 8.57 -52.72
CA GLN A 594 19.06 8.96 -54.13
C GLN A 594 18.08 8.04 -54.89
N SER A 595 16.97 8.59 -55.39
CA SER A 595 16.01 7.85 -56.20
C SER A 595 16.50 7.75 -57.65
N THR A 596 17.01 6.59 -58.04
CA THR A 596 17.57 6.32 -59.39
C THR A 596 16.54 6.08 -60.48
N ILE A 597 15.25 6.35 -60.24
CA ILE A 597 14.18 6.12 -61.24
C ILE A 597 14.16 7.20 -62.35
N SER A 598 15.01 8.22 -62.28
CA SER A 598 15.21 9.16 -63.38
C SER A 598 16.37 8.71 -64.28
N SER A 599 16.01 8.27 -65.49
CA SER A 599 16.95 7.92 -66.54
C SER A 599 17.83 9.11 -66.96
N SER A 600 19.14 8.85 -67.05
CA SER A 600 20.19 9.60 -67.75
C SER A 600 20.76 10.89 -67.11
N SER A 601 22.04 11.12 -67.44
CA SER A 601 23.02 12.11 -66.95
C SER A 601 22.52 13.51 -66.52
N PRO A 602 23.28 14.21 -65.63
CA PRO A 602 22.92 15.51 -65.06
C PRO A 602 22.71 16.67 -66.06
N ILE A 603 22.93 16.45 -67.36
CA ILE A 603 22.77 17.47 -68.42
C ILE A 603 21.35 17.44 -69.04
N THR A 604 20.58 16.38 -68.86
CA THR A 604 19.24 16.25 -69.49
C THR A 604 18.06 16.67 -68.59
N GLN A 605 18.25 16.79 -67.27
CA GLN A 605 17.20 17.19 -66.32
C GLN A 605 16.67 18.61 -66.55
N THR A 606 17.50 19.53 -67.07
CA THR A 606 17.07 20.91 -67.37
C THR A 606 16.25 21.01 -68.65
N ILE A 607 16.44 20.07 -69.59
CA ILE A 607 15.77 20.06 -70.89
C ILE A 607 14.42 19.34 -70.81
N THR A 608 14.32 18.24 -70.06
CA THR A 608 13.05 17.51 -69.85
C THR A 608 12.06 18.26 -68.97
N ARG A 609 12.54 19.07 -68.00
CA ARG A 609 11.66 19.88 -67.15
C ARG A 609 10.91 20.97 -67.94
N LYS A 610 11.57 21.61 -68.91
CA LYS A 610 10.92 22.57 -69.83
C LYS A 610 10.03 21.88 -70.87
N PHE A 611 10.37 20.68 -71.30
CA PHE A 611 9.57 19.93 -72.27
C PHE A 611 8.28 19.35 -71.66
N ASN A 612 8.31 18.94 -70.39
CA ASN A 612 7.15 18.43 -69.66
C ASN A 612 6.18 19.53 -69.17
N GLU A 613 6.66 20.76 -68.93
CA GLU A 613 5.77 21.91 -68.66
C GLU A 613 4.91 22.26 -69.89
N MET A 614 5.41 22.03 -71.10
CA MET A 614 4.73 22.36 -72.36
C MET A 614 3.72 21.29 -72.84
N LEU A 615 3.80 20.06 -72.31
CA LEU A 615 2.99 18.89 -72.71
C LEU A 615 2.01 18.42 -71.61
N SER A 616 1.62 19.32 -70.70
CA SER A 616 0.77 19.04 -69.53
C SER A 616 -0.73 18.91 -69.86
N GLN A 617 -1.08 18.23 -70.96
CA GLN A 617 -2.42 17.67 -71.16
C GLN A 617 -2.31 16.27 -71.76
N ARG A 618 -2.51 15.27 -70.88
CA ARG A 618 -2.67 13.82 -71.11
C ARG A 618 -1.43 12.96 -70.79
N ASN A 619 -1.61 12.15 -69.75
CA ASN A 619 -0.79 11.04 -69.24
C ASN A 619 0.46 11.40 -68.41
N THR A 620 0.23 11.78 -67.15
CA THR A 620 1.29 11.84 -66.13
C THR A 620 1.53 10.45 -65.53
N SER A 621 2.72 9.91 -65.74
CA SER A 621 3.19 8.70 -65.08
C SER A 621 3.49 8.99 -63.61
N THR A 622 2.63 8.57 -62.68
CA THR A 622 2.85 8.80 -61.24
C THR A 622 3.76 7.72 -60.66
N SER A 623 4.92 8.11 -60.12
CA SER A 623 5.76 7.24 -59.30
C SER A 623 5.12 7.01 -57.93
N ARG A 624 5.29 5.81 -57.39
CA ARG A 624 4.82 5.40 -56.07
C ARG A 624 5.90 4.60 -55.36
N SER A 625 5.86 4.65 -54.04
CA SER A 625 6.77 3.91 -53.17
C SER A 625 5.99 3.24 -52.05
N VAL A 626 6.38 2.02 -51.71
CA VAL A 626 5.75 1.18 -50.69
C VAL A 626 6.85 0.53 -49.87
N TYR A 627 6.78 0.71 -48.55
CA TYR A 627 7.72 0.11 -47.61
C TYR A 627 7.15 -1.19 -47.05
N ASN A 628 7.98 -2.24 -46.98
CA ASN A 628 7.64 -3.49 -46.34
C ASN A 628 8.36 -3.58 -44.97
N PRO A 629 7.61 -3.54 -43.85
CA PRO A 629 8.19 -3.54 -42.51
C PRO A 629 8.65 -4.92 -42.03
N THR A 630 8.40 -6.02 -42.75
CA THR A 630 8.89 -7.36 -42.36
C THR A 630 10.34 -7.57 -42.78
N ASN A 631 10.65 -7.26 -44.04
CA ASN A 631 11.94 -7.48 -44.67
C ASN A 631 12.77 -6.19 -44.79
N GLY A 632 12.24 -5.04 -44.36
CA GLY A 632 12.93 -3.75 -44.39
C GLY A 632 13.23 -3.25 -45.81
N GLN A 633 12.41 -3.59 -46.79
CA GLN A 633 12.58 -3.20 -48.19
C GLN A 633 11.64 -2.06 -48.60
N LEU A 634 12.14 -1.08 -49.32
CA LEU A 634 11.36 -0.03 -49.98
C LEU A 634 11.30 -0.31 -51.48
N LEU A 635 10.10 -0.55 -52.01
CA LEU A 635 9.85 -0.77 -53.42
C LEU A 635 9.26 0.48 -54.06
N GLN A 636 9.95 1.01 -55.06
CA GLN A 636 9.54 2.16 -55.86
C GLN A 636 9.19 1.69 -57.29
N TYR A 637 8.06 2.17 -57.83
CA TYR A 637 7.56 1.81 -59.16
C TYR A 637 6.82 2.96 -59.80
N ILE A 638 6.67 2.93 -61.12
CA ILE A 638 5.85 3.88 -61.87
C ILE A 638 4.56 3.16 -62.31
N LEU A 639 3.40 3.78 -62.07
CA LEU A 639 2.12 3.21 -62.50
C LEU A 639 2.13 2.93 -64.01
N ASN A 640 1.70 1.73 -64.39
CA ASN A 640 1.62 1.21 -65.75
C ASN A 640 2.98 1.02 -66.45
N TYR A 641 4.09 1.00 -65.70
CA TYR A 641 5.41 0.61 -66.20
C TYR A 641 5.78 -0.78 -65.69
N ASN A 642 6.75 -1.39 -66.34
CA ASN A 642 7.21 -2.76 -66.07
C ASN A 642 8.54 -2.81 -65.31
N SER A 643 8.93 -1.75 -64.60
CA SER A 643 10.16 -1.71 -63.81
C SER A 643 9.87 -1.40 -62.34
N ILE A 644 10.59 -2.09 -61.46
CA ILE A 644 10.61 -1.84 -60.02
C ILE A 644 12.04 -1.58 -59.55
N HIS A 645 12.16 -0.70 -58.56
CA HIS A 645 13.39 -0.41 -57.85
C HIS A 645 13.20 -0.81 -56.39
N ILE A 646 14.00 -1.76 -55.91
CA ILE A 646 13.93 -2.26 -54.54
C ILE A 646 15.19 -1.82 -53.79
N ILE A 647 14.99 -1.20 -52.64
CA ILE A 647 16.03 -0.77 -51.72
C ILE A 647 15.89 -1.60 -50.45
N ASP A 648 16.84 -2.49 -50.20
CA ASP A 648 16.90 -3.33 -49.01
C ASP A 648 17.82 -2.67 -47.97
N PHE A 649 17.23 -2.11 -46.92
CA PHE A 649 17.98 -1.40 -45.88
C PHE A 649 18.72 -2.33 -44.91
N ILE A 650 18.31 -3.60 -44.82
CA ILE A 650 18.97 -4.60 -43.96
C ILE A 650 20.23 -5.12 -44.66
N LYS A 651 20.12 -5.46 -45.94
CA LYS A 651 21.24 -5.96 -46.75
C LYS A 651 22.11 -4.84 -47.34
N ASN A 652 21.62 -3.60 -47.30
CA ASN A 652 22.24 -2.42 -47.90
C ASN A 652 22.44 -2.52 -49.43
N ILE A 653 21.45 -3.10 -50.13
CA ILE A 653 21.48 -3.35 -51.58
C ILE A 653 20.32 -2.61 -52.26
N SER A 654 20.59 -2.01 -53.42
CA SER A 654 19.60 -1.44 -54.34
C SER A 654 19.60 -2.25 -55.64
N GLN A 655 18.41 -2.65 -56.12
CA GLN A 655 18.23 -3.47 -57.31
C GLN A 655 17.14 -2.89 -58.22
N HIS A 656 17.43 -2.85 -59.52
CA HIS A 656 16.45 -2.55 -60.58
C HIS A 656 16.06 -3.84 -61.30
N ILE A 657 14.75 -4.10 -61.34
CA ILE A 657 14.20 -5.34 -61.90
C ILE A 657 13.13 -4.98 -62.93
N LYS A 658 13.24 -5.59 -64.11
CA LYS A 658 12.24 -5.48 -65.17
C LYS A 658 11.31 -6.69 -65.13
N LEU A 659 10.04 -6.41 -64.94
CA LEU A 659 8.96 -7.37 -64.88
C LEU A 659 8.37 -7.64 -66.27
N PRO A 660 7.74 -8.81 -66.47
CA PRO A 660 7.11 -9.17 -67.74
C PRO A 660 5.75 -8.46 -67.99
N PHE A 661 5.23 -7.70 -67.03
CA PHE A 661 3.91 -7.03 -67.10
C PHE A 661 3.95 -5.60 -66.51
N ALA A 662 2.90 -4.80 -66.76
CA ALA A 662 2.80 -3.42 -66.31
C ALA A 662 2.13 -3.33 -64.93
N ILE A 663 2.76 -2.63 -63.99
CA ILE A 663 2.34 -2.65 -62.58
C ILE A 663 1.21 -1.65 -62.34
N ARG A 664 0.15 -2.11 -61.67
CA ARG A 664 -0.96 -1.28 -61.21
C ARG A 664 -0.90 -1.01 -59.71
N HIS A 665 -0.76 -2.05 -58.89
CA HIS A 665 -0.61 -1.94 -57.44
C HIS A 665 0.49 -2.86 -56.91
N VAL A 666 1.13 -2.42 -55.82
CA VAL A 666 2.15 -3.18 -55.07
C VAL A 666 1.72 -3.21 -53.61
N ILE A 667 1.65 -4.40 -53.03
CA ILE A 667 1.20 -4.64 -51.66
C ILE A 667 2.25 -5.50 -50.94
N PRO A 668 2.74 -5.10 -49.76
CA PRO A 668 3.66 -5.93 -48.97
C PRO A 668 2.92 -7.16 -48.42
N PHE A 669 3.55 -8.34 -48.45
CA PHE A 669 2.97 -9.60 -48.01
C PHE A 669 4.01 -10.50 -47.33
N GLY A 670 4.11 -10.44 -46.00
CA GLY A 670 5.19 -11.13 -45.29
C GLY A 670 6.53 -10.73 -45.89
N ASP A 671 7.43 -11.68 -46.13
CA ASP A 671 8.72 -11.40 -46.80
C ASP A 671 8.62 -11.18 -48.32
N GLN A 672 7.41 -11.29 -48.89
CA GLN A 672 7.12 -11.26 -50.32
C GLN A 672 6.28 -10.01 -50.70
N TRP A 673 6.04 -9.83 -52.00
CA TRP A 673 5.25 -8.73 -52.54
C TRP A 673 4.10 -9.27 -53.38
N ILE A 674 2.92 -8.64 -53.33
CA ILE A 674 1.83 -8.90 -54.27
C ILE A 674 1.80 -7.75 -55.29
N LEU A 675 1.90 -8.09 -56.57
CA LEU A 675 1.86 -7.17 -57.70
C LEU A 675 0.57 -7.42 -58.51
N THR A 676 -0.11 -6.36 -58.93
CA THR A 676 -1.28 -6.48 -59.84
C THR A 676 -1.00 -5.84 -61.18
N ASP A 677 -1.51 -6.46 -62.25
CA ASP A 677 -1.30 -6.02 -63.63
C ASP A 677 -2.48 -5.18 -64.17
N HIS A 678 -2.17 -4.31 -65.13
CA HIS A 678 -3.09 -3.47 -65.87
C HIS A 678 -3.43 -4.10 -67.24
N VAL A 679 -4.18 -5.21 -67.25
CA VAL A 679 -4.77 -5.75 -68.49
C VAL A 679 -6.29 -5.53 -68.49
N GLN A 680 -6.80 -4.94 -69.57
CA GLN A 680 -8.22 -4.70 -69.79
C GLN A 680 -8.96 -6.03 -69.82
N GLN A 681 -9.86 -6.22 -68.84
CA GLN A 681 -10.85 -7.31 -68.65
C GLN A 681 -10.55 -8.39 -67.58
N SER A 682 -9.31 -8.58 -67.12
CA SER A 682 -9.04 -9.40 -65.91
C SER A 682 -7.68 -9.04 -65.28
N SER A 683 -7.69 -8.29 -64.17
CA SER A 683 -6.45 -8.05 -63.42
C SER A 683 -5.96 -9.35 -62.77
N SER A 684 -4.77 -9.77 -63.18
CA SER A 684 -4.08 -10.93 -62.59
C SER A 684 -3.22 -10.44 -61.41
N SER A 685 -3.15 -11.26 -60.37
CA SER A 685 -2.35 -10.98 -59.18
C SER A 685 -1.14 -11.91 -59.12
N TYR A 686 0.02 -11.35 -58.81
CA TYR A 686 1.30 -12.05 -58.85
C TYR A 686 1.98 -11.93 -57.50
N LEU A 687 2.47 -13.04 -56.98
CA LEU A 687 3.34 -13.11 -55.81
C LEU A 687 4.79 -13.03 -56.28
N PHE A 688 5.51 -12.05 -55.78
CA PHE A 688 6.87 -11.68 -56.16
C PHE A 688 7.81 -11.85 -54.97
N ASN A 689 8.91 -12.57 -55.17
CA ASN A 689 9.90 -12.83 -54.13
C ASN A 689 11.34 -12.69 -54.67
N ILE A 690 12.21 -12.10 -53.86
CA ILE A 690 13.66 -12.00 -54.08
C ILE A 690 14.37 -12.60 -52.87
N ASN A 691 14.47 -13.92 -52.83
CA ASN A 691 15.24 -14.63 -51.81
C ASN A 691 16.62 -14.98 -52.36
N ASN A 692 17.62 -14.11 -52.21
CA ASN A 692 19.07 -14.33 -52.47
C ASN A 692 19.50 -15.00 -53.81
N GLU A 693 18.58 -15.32 -54.72
CA GLU A 693 18.85 -16.00 -55.98
C GLU A 693 19.12 -15.00 -57.11
N LYS A 694 19.93 -15.43 -58.10
CA LYS A 694 20.29 -14.62 -59.28
C LYS A 694 19.10 -14.27 -60.20
N LYS A 695 17.90 -14.80 -59.92
CA LYS A 695 16.66 -14.54 -60.67
C LYS A 695 15.50 -14.29 -59.69
N PRO A 696 14.61 -13.30 -59.95
CA PRO A 696 13.39 -13.13 -59.16
C PRO A 696 12.43 -14.28 -59.44
N ILE A 697 11.59 -14.63 -58.47
CA ILE A 697 10.53 -15.64 -58.63
C ILE A 697 9.19 -14.91 -58.69
N ILE A 698 8.44 -15.12 -59.77
CA ILE A 698 7.07 -14.62 -59.94
C ILE A 698 6.12 -15.82 -59.98
N SER A 699 5.03 -15.74 -59.23
CA SER A 699 3.98 -16.76 -59.28
C SER A 699 2.60 -16.12 -59.40
N MET A 700 1.87 -16.48 -60.46
CA MET A 700 0.53 -15.97 -60.77
C MET A 700 -0.51 -16.71 -59.94
N ILE A 701 -1.43 -15.96 -59.35
CA ILE A 701 -2.58 -16.46 -58.60
C ILE A 701 -3.78 -16.46 -59.55
N GLN A 702 -4.42 -17.62 -59.78
CA GLN A 702 -5.65 -17.74 -60.60
C GLN A 702 -6.91 -17.18 -59.88
N HIS A 703 -6.77 -16.07 -59.17
CA HIS A 703 -7.88 -15.38 -58.54
C HIS A 703 -7.61 -13.88 -58.56
N ASN A 704 -8.59 -13.08 -59.01
CA ASN A 704 -8.43 -11.63 -59.06
C ASN A 704 -8.53 -11.06 -57.63
N LEU A 705 -7.41 -10.56 -57.10
CA LEU A 705 -7.35 -9.93 -55.79
C LEU A 705 -7.84 -8.48 -55.80
N ASP A 706 -7.85 -7.78 -56.93
CA ASP A 706 -8.43 -6.42 -57.03
C ASP A 706 -9.95 -6.44 -56.82
N ALA A 707 -10.65 -7.51 -57.23
CA ALA A 707 -12.08 -7.72 -56.97
C ALA A 707 -12.39 -7.91 -55.47
N ILE A 708 -11.37 -8.21 -54.67
CA ILE A 708 -11.42 -8.33 -53.20
C ILE A 708 -10.96 -7.01 -52.56
N GLY A 709 -11.11 -5.86 -53.25
CA GLY A 709 -10.97 -4.53 -52.63
C GLY A 709 -9.59 -4.21 -52.03
N LEU A 710 -8.54 -4.90 -52.49
CA LEU A 710 -7.18 -4.79 -51.98
C LEU A 710 -6.49 -3.46 -52.30
N ALA A 711 -7.07 -2.66 -53.19
CA ALA A 711 -6.48 -1.44 -53.71
C ALA A 711 -6.45 -0.26 -52.72
N SER A 712 -7.14 -0.33 -51.56
CA SER A 712 -7.32 0.84 -50.65
C SER A 712 -6.85 0.65 -49.21
N SER A 713 -6.50 -0.56 -48.75
CA SER A 713 -6.08 -0.79 -47.36
C SER A 713 -4.59 -0.50 -47.16
N GLY A 714 -4.25 0.70 -46.69
CA GLY A 714 -2.89 1.10 -46.33
C GLY A 714 -2.42 0.57 -44.95
N GLY A 715 -2.83 -0.64 -44.57
CA GLY A 715 -2.40 -1.28 -43.32
C GLY A 715 -1.10 -2.06 -43.49
N TYR A 716 -0.24 -2.04 -42.49
CA TYR A 716 0.97 -2.86 -42.44
C TYR A 716 0.59 -4.32 -42.16
N PHE A 717 0.82 -5.22 -43.11
CA PHE A 717 0.53 -6.66 -42.95
C PHE A 717 1.81 -7.41 -42.58
N ASN A 718 1.95 -7.81 -41.31
CA ASN A 718 3.06 -8.69 -40.90
C ASN A 718 2.67 -10.18 -41.08
N ASP A 719 3.41 -10.86 -41.96
CA ASP A 719 3.55 -12.31 -42.22
C ASP A 719 2.33 -13.16 -42.65
N ASN A 720 2.60 -14.11 -43.57
CA ASN A 720 1.97 -15.40 -44.00
C ASN A 720 0.47 -15.75 -43.83
N SER A 721 -0.39 -14.90 -43.30
CA SER A 721 -1.85 -15.10 -43.33
C SER A 721 -2.51 -13.85 -43.86
N LEU A 722 -2.98 -13.90 -45.11
CA LEU A 722 -3.74 -12.80 -45.70
C LEU A 722 -5.03 -12.61 -44.91
N TRP A 723 -5.17 -11.47 -44.24
CA TRP A 723 -6.45 -10.97 -43.75
C TRP A 723 -6.80 -9.71 -44.51
N PHE A 724 -7.83 -9.80 -45.34
CA PHE A 724 -8.31 -8.68 -46.13
C PHE A 724 -9.66 -8.22 -45.61
N SER A 725 -9.83 -6.90 -45.45
CA SER A 725 -11.14 -6.25 -45.35
C SER A 725 -11.43 -5.60 -46.69
N SER A 726 -12.02 -6.36 -47.61
CA SER A 726 -12.27 -5.91 -48.99
C SER A 726 -13.37 -4.85 -49.11
N SER A 727 -14.29 -4.83 -48.15
CA SER A 727 -15.56 -4.11 -48.27
C SER A 727 -16.39 -4.32 -47.00
N ASN A 728 -15.90 -3.92 -45.82
CA ASN A 728 -16.61 -3.95 -44.52
C ASN A 728 -17.26 -5.29 -44.04
N ASP A 729 -17.29 -6.34 -44.85
CA ASP A 729 -18.18 -7.50 -44.66
C ASP A 729 -17.43 -8.85 -44.62
N TYR A 730 -16.13 -8.92 -44.94
CA TYR A 730 -15.36 -10.17 -44.94
C TYR A 730 -13.96 -10.02 -44.34
N LEU A 731 -13.53 -11.05 -43.61
CA LEU A 731 -12.14 -11.33 -43.23
C LEU A 731 -11.67 -12.57 -44.00
N ALA A 732 -10.39 -12.65 -44.36
CA ALA A 732 -9.80 -13.86 -44.97
C ALA A 732 -8.64 -14.36 -44.11
N LYS A 733 -8.24 -15.62 -44.20
CA LYS A 733 -7.05 -16.18 -43.52
C LYS A 733 -6.45 -17.25 -44.43
N ILE A 734 -5.17 -17.16 -44.78
CA ILE A 734 -4.47 -18.31 -45.39
C ILE A 734 -4.23 -19.37 -44.31
N ILE A 735 -4.69 -20.59 -44.56
CA ILE A 735 -4.46 -21.76 -43.70
C ILE A 735 -3.16 -22.45 -44.09
N SER A 736 -2.90 -22.60 -45.39
CA SER A 736 -1.70 -23.27 -45.89
C SER A 736 -1.25 -22.72 -47.24
N ASN A 737 0.06 -22.57 -47.40
CA ASN A 737 0.72 -22.24 -48.65
C ASN A 737 1.50 -23.48 -49.15
N THR A 738 1.08 -24.05 -50.27
CA THR A 738 1.80 -25.13 -50.96
C THR A 738 2.27 -24.60 -52.32
N SER A 739 3.29 -25.22 -52.92
CA SER A 739 3.90 -24.73 -54.18
C SER A 739 2.90 -24.46 -55.30
N ASN A 740 1.75 -25.16 -55.30
CA ASN A 740 0.73 -25.05 -56.34
C ASN A 740 -0.62 -24.51 -55.84
N ASN A 741 -0.89 -24.45 -54.53
CA ASN A 741 -2.19 -24.06 -53.99
C ASN A 741 -2.08 -23.21 -52.71
N LEU A 742 -2.91 -22.16 -52.63
CA LEU A 742 -3.21 -21.39 -51.42
C LEU A 742 -4.58 -21.79 -50.88
N ILE A 743 -4.65 -22.27 -49.64
CA ILE A 743 -5.93 -22.53 -48.95
C ILE A 743 -6.30 -21.28 -48.16
N VAL A 744 -7.42 -20.67 -48.49
CA VAL A 744 -7.92 -19.43 -47.89
C VAL A 744 -9.26 -19.67 -47.22
N GLU A 745 -9.37 -19.32 -45.95
CA GLU A 745 -10.61 -19.33 -45.19
C GLU A 745 -11.18 -17.91 -45.11
N ARG A 746 -12.40 -17.72 -45.59
CA ARG A 746 -13.11 -16.44 -45.55
C ARG A 746 -14.18 -16.47 -44.48
N PHE A 747 -14.22 -15.44 -43.65
CA PHE A 747 -15.25 -15.22 -42.66
C PHE A 747 -16.12 -14.04 -43.08
N LYS A 748 -17.44 -14.26 -43.17
CA LYS A 748 -18.40 -13.16 -43.35
C LYS A 748 -18.71 -12.52 -41.99
N ARG A 749 -18.53 -11.20 -41.88
CA ARG A 749 -18.96 -10.40 -40.72
C ARG A 749 -20.46 -10.09 -40.83
N ILE A 750 -21.15 -10.02 -39.70
CA ILE A 750 -22.50 -9.46 -39.64
C ILE A 750 -22.36 -7.94 -39.82
N LYS A 751 -23.20 -7.30 -40.65
CA LYS A 751 -23.17 -5.86 -40.89
C LYS A 751 -23.49 -5.10 -39.59
N ILE A 752 -22.51 -4.37 -39.05
CA ILE A 752 -22.63 -3.52 -37.85
C ILE A 752 -22.75 -2.03 -38.23
N ILE A 753 -22.80 -1.71 -39.52
CA ILE A 753 -22.84 -0.34 -40.03
C ILE A 753 -24.26 0.23 -39.91
N SER A 754 -24.39 1.30 -39.12
CA SER A 754 -25.57 2.19 -39.10
C SER A 754 -25.85 2.73 -40.51
N SER A 755 -27.03 2.45 -41.05
CA SER A 755 -27.46 2.88 -42.38
C SER A 755 -27.83 4.37 -42.47
N GLY A 756 -27.50 5.19 -41.47
CA GLY A 756 -28.04 6.53 -41.29
C GLY A 756 -27.27 7.67 -41.96
N ASP A 757 -25.94 7.70 -41.89
CA ASP A 757 -25.13 8.85 -42.34
C ASP A 757 -23.83 8.38 -43.00
N VAL A 758 -23.98 7.83 -44.21
CA VAL A 758 -22.90 7.33 -45.05
C VAL A 758 -22.30 8.53 -45.80
N PRO A 759 -21.02 8.91 -45.57
CA PRO A 759 -20.39 9.97 -46.35
C PRO A 759 -20.34 9.60 -47.83
N PRO A 760 -20.23 10.58 -48.75
CA PRO A 760 -20.36 10.35 -50.20
C PRO A 760 -19.49 9.17 -50.66
N ARG A 761 -20.00 8.38 -51.64
CA ARG A 761 -19.31 7.19 -52.20
C ARG A 761 -17.82 7.42 -52.54
N GLU A 762 -17.45 8.65 -52.91
CA GLU A 762 -16.06 9.05 -53.21
C GLU A 762 -15.11 9.01 -51.99
N MET A 763 -15.62 9.13 -50.75
CA MET A 763 -14.83 8.96 -49.53
C MET A 763 -14.52 7.49 -49.23
N TYR A 764 -15.37 6.54 -49.64
CA TYR A 764 -15.16 5.12 -49.37
C TYR A 764 -13.99 4.54 -50.17
N GLU A 765 -13.78 5.00 -51.40
CA GLU A 765 -12.67 4.52 -52.26
C GLU A 765 -11.28 4.95 -51.77
N LYS A 766 -11.20 5.94 -50.86
CA LYS A 766 -9.94 6.48 -50.31
C LYS A 766 -9.72 6.18 -48.82
N ARG A 767 -10.63 5.47 -48.15
CA ARG A 767 -10.53 5.18 -46.70
C ARG A 767 -9.47 4.14 -46.40
N ARG A 768 -8.49 4.51 -45.57
CA ARG A 768 -7.45 3.63 -45.03
C ARG A 768 -7.77 3.27 -43.59
N LEU A 769 -8.61 2.27 -43.35
CA LEU A 769 -8.85 1.77 -41.99
C LEU A 769 -7.57 1.11 -41.47
N GLN A 770 -7.09 1.55 -40.32
CA GLN A 770 -5.97 0.89 -39.64
C GLN A 770 -6.45 -0.41 -38.99
N THR A 771 -5.74 -1.50 -39.25
CA THR A 771 -6.03 -2.81 -38.66
C THR A 771 -4.72 -3.51 -38.32
N PHE A 772 -4.63 -4.04 -37.10
CA PHE A 772 -3.48 -4.75 -36.58
C PHE A 772 -3.87 -6.17 -36.21
N ILE A 773 -2.95 -7.10 -36.41
CA ILE A 773 -3.20 -8.53 -36.22
C ILE A 773 -2.11 -9.09 -35.32
N ASN A 774 -2.49 -9.49 -34.11
CA ASN A 774 -1.60 -10.17 -33.21
C ASN A 774 -1.78 -11.69 -33.36
N LYS A 775 -0.79 -12.33 -33.99
CA LYS A 775 -0.79 -13.79 -34.21
C LYS A 775 -0.63 -14.61 -32.95
N GLN A 776 0.22 -14.17 -32.02
CA GLN A 776 0.50 -14.90 -30.78
C GLN A 776 -0.78 -15.07 -29.96
N HIS A 777 -1.66 -14.07 -29.98
CA HIS A 777 -2.89 -14.04 -29.20
C HIS A 777 -4.17 -14.20 -30.03
N SER A 778 -4.07 -14.37 -31.37
CA SER A 778 -5.22 -14.48 -32.28
C SER A 778 -6.23 -13.32 -32.16
N LEU A 779 -5.71 -12.10 -31.98
CA LEU A 779 -6.49 -10.87 -31.81
C LEU A 779 -6.37 -9.99 -33.06
N ILE A 780 -7.50 -9.44 -33.51
CA ILE A 780 -7.55 -8.40 -34.54
C ILE A 780 -8.03 -7.10 -33.89
N ALA A 781 -7.28 -6.01 -34.09
CA ALA A 781 -7.65 -4.67 -33.63
C ALA A 781 -7.92 -3.77 -34.84
N SER A 782 -9.12 -3.23 -34.97
CA SER A 782 -9.54 -2.31 -36.03
C SER A 782 -10.09 -1.01 -35.45
N PHE A 783 -9.94 0.11 -36.15
CA PHE A 783 -10.36 1.42 -35.67
C PHE A 783 -11.52 1.97 -36.50
N TYR A 784 -12.61 2.36 -35.83
CA TYR A 784 -13.83 2.84 -36.47
C TYR A 784 -14.24 4.20 -35.93
N ALA A 785 -14.66 5.08 -36.83
CA ALA A 785 -15.21 6.37 -36.42
C ALA A 785 -16.52 6.17 -35.64
N LYS A 786 -16.82 7.08 -34.70
CA LYS A 786 -18.00 7.01 -33.83
C LYS A 786 -19.32 6.70 -34.54
N ASN A 787 -19.52 7.23 -35.76
CA ASN A 787 -20.78 7.10 -36.50
C ASN A 787 -20.93 5.77 -37.25
N GLU A 788 -19.88 4.94 -37.29
CA GLU A 788 -19.83 3.71 -38.08
C GLU A 788 -20.31 2.47 -37.30
N ILE A 789 -20.39 2.55 -35.97
CA ILE A 789 -20.80 1.44 -35.11
C ILE A 789 -22.27 1.58 -34.71
N ASP A 790 -23.04 0.51 -34.88
CA ASP A 790 -24.42 0.43 -34.38
C ASP A 790 -24.43 0.57 -32.84
N LYS A 791 -25.24 1.51 -32.34
CA LYS A 791 -25.42 1.81 -30.91
C LYS A 791 -25.82 0.60 -30.07
N LYS A 792 -26.31 -0.49 -30.69
CA LYS A 792 -26.60 -1.76 -29.99
C LYS A 792 -25.35 -2.46 -29.45
N PHE A 793 -24.17 -2.20 -30.01
CA PHE A 793 -22.89 -2.79 -29.61
C PHE A 793 -22.02 -1.83 -28.76
N THR A 794 -22.55 -0.64 -28.44
CA THR A 794 -21.89 0.34 -27.58
C THR A 794 -22.44 0.27 -26.14
N ILE A 795 -21.60 0.55 -25.15
CA ILE A 795 -21.91 0.44 -23.71
C ILE A 795 -23.10 1.33 -23.33
N LYS A 796 -23.98 0.85 -22.44
CA LYS A 796 -25.14 1.58 -21.88
C LYS A 796 -24.83 2.45 -20.63
N ASN A 797 -23.57 2.83 -20.39
CA ASN A 797 -23.12 3.46 -19.14
C ASN A 797 -22.62 4.91 -19.36
N ASP A 798 -22.75 5.72 -18.30
CA ASP A 798 -22.41 7.13 -17.96
C ASP A 798 -21.45 8.01 -18.80
N ILE A 799 -20.83 7.52 -19.87
CA ILE A 799 -19.95 8.31 -20.73
C ILE A 799 -20.81 9.09 -21.74
N PRO A 800 -20.74 10.44 -21.78
CA PRO A 800 -21.52 11.22 -22.73
C PRO A 800 -21.12 10.88 -24.18
N ASP A 801 -22.10 10.61 -25.05
CA ASP A 801 -21.87 10.37 -26.48
C ASP A 801 -20.96 11.45 -27.11
N SER A 802 -21.08 12.71 -26.69
CA SER A 802 -20.26 13.85 -27.17
C SER A 802 -18.76 13.73 -26.88
N SER A 803 -18.38 12.93 -25.87
CA SER A 803 -16.99 12.73 -25.46
C SER A 803 -16.27 11.65 -26.26
N ILE A 804 -16.99 10.78 -26.98
CA ILE A 804 -16.37 9.67 -27.71
C ILE A 804 -15.83 10.15 -29.05
N LEU A 805 -14.54 9.89 -29.31
CA LEU A 805 -13.87 10.23 -30.56
C LEU A 805 -13.97 9.08 -31.57
N THR A 806 -13.50 7.90 -31.18
CA THR A 806 -13.37 6.72 -32.03
C THR A 806 -13.49 5.45 -31.18
N TYR A 807 -13.68 4.31 -31.80
CA TYR A 807 -13.72 3.01 -31.12
C TYR A 807 -12.62 2.08 -31.62
N ILE A 808 -12.06 1.31 -30.69
CA ILE A 808 -11.22 0.16 -30.97
C ILE A 808 -12.13 -1.07 -31.01
N GLU A 809 -12.25 -1.68 -32.18
CA GLU A 809 -12.86 -3.00 -32.35
C GLU A 809 -11.79 -4.06 -32.11
N LEU A 810 -11.97 -4.87 -31.08
CA LEU A 810 -11.14 -6.03 -30.79
C LEU A 810 -11.91 -7.31 -31.10
N ILE A 811 -11.42 -8.10 -32.05
CA ILE A 811 -11.96 -9.42 -32.38
C ILE A 811 -11.01 -10.48 -31.83
N ASP A 812 -11.48 -11.25 -30.87
CA ASP A 812 -10.83 -12.45 -30.38
C ASP A 812 -11.31 -13.65 -31.18
N LEU A 813 -10.45 -14.15 -32.06
CA LEU A 813 -10.75 -15.29 -32.92
C LEU A 813 -10.73 -16.62 -32.15
N LYS A 814 -10.02 -16.70 -31.03
CA LYS A 814 -9.91 -17.92 -30.22
C LYS A 814 -11.19 -18.14 -29.41
N ASN A 815 -11.72 -17.06 -28.83
CA ASN A 815 -12.93 -17.10 -28.02
C ASN A 815 -14.21 -16.71 -28.79
N HIS A 816 -14.08 -16.32 -30.07
CA HIS A 816 -15.17 -15.82 -30.90
C HIS A 816 -15.92 -14.64 -30.27
N LEU A 817 -15.16 -13.68 -29.72
CA LEU A 817 -15.70 -12.50 -29.05
C LEU A 817 -15.34 -11.23 -29.84
N ILE A 818 -16.21 -10.23 -29.75
CA ILE A 818 -15.96 -8.88 -30.27
C ILE A 818 -16.19 -7.86 -29.16
N THR A 819 -15.22 -6.97 -28.94
CA THR A 819 -15.25 -5.95 -27.88
C THR A 819 -15.03 -4.58 -28.51
N TYR A 820 -15.83 -3.60 -28.11
CA TYR A 820 -15.67 -2.20 -28.53
C TYR A 820 -15.19 -1.35 -27.35
N ILE A 821 -13.99 -0.78 -27.47
CA ILE A 821 -13.40 0.09 -26.45
C ILE A 821 -13.48 1.55 -26.94
N PRO A 822 -14.16 2.46 -26.20
CA PRO A 822 -14.25 3.86 -26.60
C PRO A 822 -12.96 4.62 -26.28
N ILE A 823 -12.48 5.42 -27.24
CA ILE A 823 -11.44 6.44 -27.01
C ILE A 823 -12.13 7.79 -26.77
N GLN A 824 -11.92 8.37 -25.59
CA GLN A 824 -12.58 9.60 -25.15
C GLN A 824 -11.74 10.85 -25.44
N ARG A 825 -12.42 11.98 -25.65
CA ARG A 825 -11.85 13.31 -25.68
C ARG A 825 -11.57 13.80 -24.25
N PRO A 826 -10.44 14.48 -24.01
CA PRO A 826 -10.19 15.13 -22.72
C PRO A 826 -11.26 16.19 -22.44
N GLN A 827 -11.83 16.21 -21.23
CA GLN A 827 -12.75 17.25 -20.78
C GLN A 827 -11.98 18.56 -20.55
N GLN A 828 -11.87 19.41 -21.59
CA GLN A 828 -11.52 20.82 -21.42
C GLN A 828 -12.71 21.72 -21.76
N GLN A 829 -12.87 22.77 -20.95
CA GLN A 829 -13.98 23.70 -20.95
C GLN A 829 -14.08 24.48 -22.26
N ASN A 830 -15.32 24.61 -22.74
CA ASN A 830 -15.81 25.69 -23.59
C ASN A 830 -15.01 26.05 -24.86
N SER A 831 -15.30 25.35 -25.95
CA SER A 831 -15.54 26.03 -27.23
C SER A 831 -16.46 25.22 -28.13
N ARG A 832 -17.65 25.78 -28.38
CA ARG A 832 -18.47 25.43 -29.55
C ARG A 832 -17.72 25.92 -30.79
N SER A 833 -17.37 25.04 -31.73
CA SER A 833 -17.38 25.27 -33.19
C SER A 833 -16.45 24.29 -33.91
N SER A 834 -16.87 23.83 -35.11
CA SER A 834 -16.10 23.19 -36.19
C SER A 834 -14.88 22.32 -35.84
N ALA A 835 -14.90 21.05 -36.25
CA ALA A 835 -13.73 20.17 -36.23
C ALA A 835 -12.47 20.94 -36.65
N SER A 836 -11.48 20.99 -35.75
CA SER A 836 -10.27 21.77 -35.97
C SER A 836 -9.53 21.24 -37.22
N GLN A 837 -8.72 22.07 -37.87
CA GLN A 837 -7.93 21.62 -39.04
C GLN A 837 -7.08 20.36 -38.73
N HIS A 838 -6.70 20.19 -37.47
CA HIS A 838 -5.99 19.03 -36.94
C HIS A 838 -6.85 17.75 -36.97
N GLU A 839 -8.12 17.83 -36.54
CA GLU A 839 -9.04 16.69 -36.59
C GLU A 839 -9.35 16.27 -38.04
N TRP A 840 -9.52 17.24 -38.95
CA TRP A 840 -9.69 16.96 -40.38
C TRP A 840 -8.47 16.29 -40.99
N HIS A 841 -7.26 16.78 -40.67
CA HIS A 841 -6.02 16.16 -41.13
C HIS A 841 -5.91 14.70 -40.63
N MET A 842 -6.19 14.47 -39.35
CA MET A 842 -6.20 13.14 -38.74
C MET A 842 -7.21 12.19 -39.39
N LEU A 843 -8.44 12.65 -39.66
CA LEU A 843 -9.47 11.86 -40.33
C LEU A 843 -9.09 11.50 -41.77
N ILE A 844 -8.49 12.42 -42.52
CA ILE A 844 -8.03 12.17 -43.90
C ILE A 844 -6.89 11.14 -43.91
N LYS A 845 -6.00 11.20 -42.91
CA LYS A 845 -4.82 10.32 -42.82
C LYS A 845 -5.17 8.90 -42.33
N SER A 846 -6.01 8.78 -41.30
CA SER A 846 -6.29 7.52 -40.58
C SER A 846 -7.68 6.91 -40.83
N GLY A 847 -8.63 7.67 -41.39
CA GLY A 847 -10.04 7.26 -41.53
C GLY A 847 -10.84 7.21 -40.22
N SER A 848 -10.21 6.95 -39.08
CA SER A 848 -10.83 6.80 -37.76
C SER A 848 -10.67 8.01 -36.84
N GLY A 849 -9.79 8.96 -37.20
CA GLY A 849 -9.49 10.17 -36.43
C GLY A 849 -8.33 10.01 -35.43
N VAL A 850 -7.70 8.84 -35.40
CA VAL A 850 -6.60 8.47 -34.50
C VAL A 850 -5.59 7.63 -35.27
N ILE A 851 -4.30 7.86 -35.08
CA ILE A 851 -3.24 7.00 -35.65
C ILE A 851 -2.79 6.01 -34.58
N ALA A 852 -2.68 4.74 -34.94
CA ALA A 852 -2.27 3.68 -34.04
C ALA A 852 -1.00 2.95 -34.51
N ALA A 853 -0.32 2.33 -33.55
CA ALA A 853 0.82 1.43 -33.75
C ALA A 853 0.76 0.29 -32.70
N GLN A 854 1.19 -0.92 -33.07
CA GLN A 854 1.16 -2.09 -32.20
C GLN A 854 2.58 -2.58 -31.88
N TYR A 855 2.84 -2.92 -30.61
CA TYR A 855 4.07 -3.58 -30.19
C TYR A 855 4.02 -5.10 -30.41
N ASN A 856 5.20 -5.72 -30.48
CA ASN A 856 5.34 -7.18 -30.53
C ASN A 856 4.70 -7.91 -29.33
N ASP A 857 4.65 -7.28 -28.15
CA ASP A 857 3.97 -7.83 -26.96
C ASP A 857 2.44 -7.73 -27.03
N GLY A 858 1.90 -7.15 -28.11
CA GLY A 858 0.48 -7.00 -28.38
C GLY A 858 -0.20 -5.79 -27.74
N SER A 859 0.53 -4.97 -26.98
CA SER A 859 0.04 -3.67 -26.55
C SER A 859 -0.16 -2.72 -27.74
N LEU A 860 -1.09 -1.78 -27.59
CA LEU A 860 -1.51 -0.88 -28.65
C LEU A 860 -1.29 0.57 -28.21
N ILE A 861 -0.66 1.37 -29.07
CA ILE A 861 -0.50 2.81 -28.85
C ILE A 861 -1.37 3.56 -29.85
N THR A 862 -2.04 4.59 -29.39
CA THR A 862 -2.88 5.44 -30.24
C THR A 862 -2.64 6.92 -29.95
N ILE A 863 -2.55 7.76 -30.97
CA ILE A 863 -2.40 9.22 -30.84
C ILE A 863 -3.54 9.96 -31.53
N ASP A 864 -4.15 10.91 -30.82
CA ASP A 864 -5.24 11.73 -31.34
C ASP A 864 -4.75 13.06 -31.97
N ALA A 865 -5.69 13.83 -32.51
CA ALA A 865 -5.40 15.15 -33.12
C ALA A 865 -4.86 16.20 -32.13
N HIS A 866 -5.03 15.99 -30.82
CA HIS A 866 -4.58 16.88 -29.76
C HIS A 866 -3.24 16.41 -29.15
N ALA A 867 -2.56 15.48 -29.82
CA ALA A 867 -1.29 14.90 -29.40
C ALA A 867 -1.32 14.20 -28.03
N ILE A 868 -2.47 13.62 -27.70
CA ILE A 868 -2.64 12.73 -26.56
C ILE A 868 -2.39 11.31 -27.01
N ILE A 869 -1.37 10.71 -26.41
CA ILE A 869 -0.94 9.34 -26.68
C ILE A 869 -1.50 8.44 -25.60
N HIS A 870 -2.19 7.40 -26.02
CA HIS A 870 -2.80 6.40 -25.15
C HIS A 870 -2.04 5.09 -25.30
N HIS A 871 -1.69 4.46 -24.19
CA HIS A 871 -1.09 3.13 -24.15
C HIS A 871 -2.12 2.12 -23.61
N TRP A 872 -2.52 1.18 -24.46
CA TRP A 872 -3.57 0.21 -24.21
C TRP A 872 -3.01 -1.20 -24.04
N GLU A 873 -3.54 -1.89 -23.03
CA GLU A 873 -3.37 -3.33 -22.83
C GLU A 873 -4.65 -4.02 -23.29
N ILE A 874 -4.56 -4.76 -24.39
CA ILE A 874 -5.73 -5.37 -25.05
C ILE A 874 -5.76 -6.89 -24.97
N ILE A 875 -4.72 -7.52 -24.40
CA ILE A 875 -4.62 -8.98 -24.28
C ILE A 875 -5.35 -9.44 -23.01
N PRO A 876 -6.35 -10.34 -23.11
CA PRO A 876 -7.11 -10.80 -21.95
C PRO A 876 -6.27 -11.42 -20.82
N SER A 877 -5.26 -12.24 -21.15
CA SER A 877 -4.41 -12.87 -20.14
C SER A 877 -3.55 -11.84 -19.37
N ASN A 878 -3.05 -10.82 -20.06
CA ASN A 878 -2.24 -9.78 -19.43
C ASN A 878 -3.12 -8.86 -18.59
N LEU A 879 -4.31 -8.50 -19.09
CA LEU A 879 -5.31 -7.76 -18.33
C LEU A 879 -5.68 -8.45 -17.01
N GLN A 880 -5.83 -9.78 -17.01
CA GLN A 880 -6.12 -10.54 -15.79
C GLN A 880 -4.96 -10.48 -14.79
N ILE A 881 -3.72 -10.68 -15.24
CA ILE A 881 -2.53 -10.57 -14.38
C ILE A 881 -2.38 -9.16 -13.81
N SER A 882 -2.57 -8.14 -14.65
CA SER A 882 -2.51 -6.73 -14.29
C SER A 882 -3.63 -6.35 -13.30
N LEU A 883 -4.82 -6.91 -13.45
CA LEU A 883 -5.94 -6.75 -12.52
C LEU A 883 -5.61 -7.36 -11.16
N ASP A 884 -5.10 -8.60 -11.13
CA ASP A 884 -4.70 -9.27 -9.89
C ASP A 884 -3.56 -8.53 -9.17
N ALA A 885 -2.58 -8.01 -9.91
CA ALA A 885 -1.49 -7.21 -9.37
C ALA A 885 -2.00 -5.86 -8.83
N TRP A 886 -2.90 -5.20 -9.56
CA TRP A 886 -3.54 -3.97 -9.11
C TRP A 886 -4.35 -4.19 -7.84
N TYR A 887 -5.12 -5.28 -7.74
CA TYR A 887 -5.83 -5.67 -6.51
C TYR A 887 -4.88 -5.93 -5.32
N LYS A 888 -3.73 -6.56 -5.55
CA LYS A 888 -2.72 -6.81 -4.50
C LYS A 888 -2.09 -5.51 -4.01
N ASN A 889 -1.60 -4.67 -4.92
CA ASN A 889 -0.92 -3.42 -4.59
C ASN A 889 -1.84 -2.41 -3.89
N THR A 890 -3.13 -2.46 -4.20
CA THR A 890 -4.13 -1.56 -3.63
C THR A 890 -4.66 -2.01 -2.27
N ASN A 891 -4.46 -3.27 -1.89
CA ASN A 891 -4.81 -3.84 -0.57
C ASN A 891 -3.60 -4.01 0.36
N GLN A 892 -2.37 -3.90 -0.15
CA GLN A 892 -1.12 -4.02 0.62
C GLN A 892 -0.44 -2.66 0.92
N SER A 893 -1.18 -1.55 0.91
CA SER A 893 -0.65 -0.25 1.31
C SER A 893 -0.54 -0.15 2.85
N GLY A 894 0.34 -0.95 3.44
CA GLY A 894 0.57 -1.00 4.89
C GLY A 894 2.03 -0.93 5.34
N GLU A 895 3.03 -1.03 4.46
CA GLU A 895 4.42 -1.21 4.94
C GLU A 895 5.53 -0.42 4.23
N HIS A 896 5.23 0.62 3.47
CA HIS A 896 6.28 1.47 2.90
C HIS A 896 6.11 2.94 3.30
N SER A 897 6.88 3.36 4.30
CA SER A 897 7.15 4.76 4.61
C SER A 897 7.93 5.39 3.45
N LEU A 898 7.34 6.40 2.82
CA LEU A 898 8.00 7.25 1.82
C LEU A 898 8.89 8.27 2.54
N ASP A 899 10.20 8.04 2.55
CA ASP A 899 11.19 9.05 2.94
C ASP A 899 11.72 9.79 1.70
N ILE A 900 11.68 11.12 1.74
CA ILE A 900 12.20 12.01 0.69
C ILE A 900 13.59 12.48 1.10
N GLU A 901 14.63 12.01 0.42
CA GLU A 901 16.00 12.53 0.56
C GLU A 901 16.49 13.27 -0.69
N TYR A 902 17.11 14.44 -0.47
CA TYR A 902 17.71 15.28 -1.50
C TYR A 902 19.09 14.73 -1.91
N LEU A 903 19.25 14.32 -3.17
CA LEU A 903 20.54 13.87 -3.71
C LEU A 903 21.45 15.06 -4.08
N LYS A 904 22.60 15.17 -3.41
CA LYS A 904 23.77 15.95 -3.89
C LYS A 904 24.66 15.06 -4.76
N GLY A 905 24.96 15.52 -5.98
CA GLY A 905 25.68 14.77 -7.01
C GLY A 905 27.10 14.32 -6.61
N GLY A 906 27.41 13.04 -6.84
CA GLY A 906 28.73 12.45 -6.67
C GLY A 906 29.15 11.62 -7.91
N LYS A 907 30.43 11.73 -8.29
CA LYS A 907 31.04 11.17 -9.52
C LYS A 907 30.93 9.62 -9.64
N THR A 908 30.63 9.16 -10.86
CA THR A 908 30.25 7.80 -11.28
C THR A 908 31.34 7.06 -12.10
N ASP A 909 32.55 6.88 -11.55
CA ASP A 909 33.56 6.02 -12.19
C ASP A 909 33.79 4.74 -11.36
N LEU A 910 33.63 3.56 -11.98
CA LEU A 910 33.80 2.21 -11.40
C LEU A 910 34.96 1.47 -12.10
N SER A 911 35.74 0.68 -11.36
CA SER A 911 36.98 0.05 -11.85
C SER A 911 36.85 -1.44 -12.20
N GLY A 912 35.75 -2.11 -11.82
CA GLY A 912 35.45 -3.52 -12.13
C GLY A 912 35.31 -4.43 -10.89
N PRO A 913 34.59 -5.57 -10.98
CA PRO A 913 34.16 -6.37 -9.81
C PRO A 913 35.33 -7.14 -9.14
N LYS A 914 35.41 -7.07 -7.81
CA LYS A 914 36.42 -7.77 -6.98
C LYS A 914 35.83 -8.24 -5.64
N HIS A 915 36.50 -9.16 -4.94
CA HIS A 915 36.01 -9.66 -3.63
C HIS A 915 36.15 -8.60 -2.52
N GLY A 916 37.33 -7.98 -2.39
CA GLY A 916 37.68 -7.12 -1.24
C GLY A 916 38.51 -7.88 -0.19
N LYS A 917 39.20 -7.15 0.69
CA LYS A 917 39.93 -7.72 1.83
C LYS A 917 38.95 -8.03 2.96
N VAL A 918 39.17 -9.12 3.69
CA VAL A 918 38.36 -9.47 4.88
C VAL A 918 38.95 -8.74 6.08
N ASP A 919 38.12 -8.03 6.83
CA ASP A 919 38.52 -7.38 8.08
C ASP A 919 38.59 -8.43 9.21
N PRO A 920 39.76 -8.67 9.84
CA PRO A 920 39.88 -9.62 10.94
C PRO A 920 39.10 -9.21 12.20
N GLU A 921 38.75 -7.93 12.36
CA GLU A 921 38.00 -7.42 13.53
C GLU A 921 36.49 -7.25 13.26
N ASN A 922 36.02 -7.52 12.03
CA ASN A 922 34.62 -7.40 11.60
C ASN A 922 33.97 -6.04 11.96
N ASN A 923 34.71 -4.94 11.80
CA ASN A 923 34.19 -3.60 12.04
C ASN A 923 33.24 -3.16 10.91
N PRO A 924 32.18 -2.36 11.20
CA PRO A 924 31.23 -1.94 10.19
C PRO A 924 31.83 -0.91 9.23
N HIS A 925 31.95 -1.27 7.94
CA HIS A 925 32.44 -0.39 6.88
C HIS A 925 31.29 0.07 5.96
N VAL A 926 31.00 1.38 5.96
CA VAL A 926 30.00 2.01 5.09
C VAL A 926 30.69 2.95 4.11
N GLY A 927 30.66 2.59 2.81
CA GLY A 927 31.30 3.36 1.75
C GLY A 927 32.82 3.17 1.65
N GLY A 928 33.28 2.62 0.52
CA GLY A 928 34.69 2.33 0.27
C GLY A 928 34.88 1.20 -0.74
N ASN A 929 36.08 0.99 -1.27
CA ASN A 929 36.36 0.00 -2.32
C ASN A 929 37.39 -1.06 -1.89
N GLN A 930 37.55 -1.27 -0.59
CA GLN A 930 38.65 -2.03 0.01
C GLN A 930 38.20 -3.31 0.74
N TRP A 931 37.08 -3.29 1.47
CA TRP A 931 36.67 -4.38 2.37
C TRP A 931 35.51 -5.22 1.80
N ALA A 932 35.53 -6.53 2.05
CA ALA A 932 34.43 -7.47 1.76
C ALA A 932 33.39 -7.45 2.89
N GLY A 933 32.09 -7.51 2.56
CA GLY A 933 30.99 -7.57 3.53
C GLY A 933 30.42 -6.22 3.99
N GLY A 934 30.97 -5.10 3.54
CA GLY A 934 30.47 -3.76 3.84
C GLY A 934 29.15 -3.42 3.14
N SER A 935 28.33 -2.57 3.75
CA SER A 935 26.98 -2.25 3.27
C SER A 935 26.91 -1.06 2.29
N GLY A 936 28.02 -0.67 1.64
CA GLY A 936 28.03 0.44 0.68
C GLY A 936 29.20 0.44 -0.32
N GLY A 937 29.79 -0.73 -0.59
CA GLY A 937 30.96 -0.85 -1.47
C GLY A 937 30.65 -0.64 -2.96
N ARG A 938 31.56 -0.04 -3.73
CA ARG A 938 31.32 0.22 -5.17
C ARG A 938 31.55 -1.02 -6.05
N ASP A 939 32.71 -1.65 -5.92
CA ASP A 939 33.18 -2.77 -6.76
C ASP A 939 33.40 -4.08 -5.97
N THR A 940 33.12 -4.10 -4.66
CA THR A 940 33.46 -5.18 -3.71
C THR A 940 32.25 -6.05 -3.36
N ALA A 941 32.47 -7.31 -2.93
CA ALA A 941 31.38 -8.23 -2.56
C ALA A 941 30.70 -7.77 -1.26
N GLY A 942 29.38 -7.57 -1.30
CA GLY A 942 28.60 -7.02 -0.17
C GLY A 942 27.09 -6.86 -0.47
N LEU A 943 26.31 -6.57 0.57
CA LEU A 943 24.84 -6.52 0.51
C LEU A 943 24.26 -5.28 -0.20
N GLY A 944 24.93 -4.13 -0.09
CA GLY A 944 24.40 -2.83 -0.54
C GLY A 944 25.04 -2.23 -1.80
N GLY A 945 26.08 -2.86 -2.34
CA GLY A 945 26.96 -2.25 -3.36
C GLY A 945 26.46 -2.20 -4.80
N ILE A 946 27.17 -1.42 -5.64
CA ILE A 946 26.80 -1.10 -7.04
C ILE A 946 27.26 -2.17 -8.05
N GLY A 947 28.46 -2.76 -7.87
CA GLY A 947 29.12 -3.60 -8.88
C GLY A 947 29.86 -4.83 -8.34
N GLY A 948 29.52 -5.31 -7.14
CA GLY A 948 30.12 -6.53 -6.57
C GLY A 948 29.68 -7.83 -7.29
N PRO A 949 30.54 -8.88 -7.32
CA PRO A 949 30.26 -10.11 -8.06
C PRO A 949 29.23 -11.05 -7.41
N TYR A 950 29.06 -10.96 -6.08
CA TYR A 950 28.09 -11.73 -5.30
C TYR A 950 27.79 -11.03 -3.98
N ARG A 951 26.70 -11.45 -3.33
CA ARG A 951 26.28 -10.92 -2.02
C ARG A 951 27.03 -11.66 -0.92
N LEU A 952 27.54 -10.90 0.05
CA LEU A 952 28.21 -11.40 1.25
C LEU A 952 27.68 -10.59 2.42
N ASP A 953 27.13 -11.29 3.42
CA ASP A 953 26.54 -10.71 4.62
C ASP A 953 27.49 -10.92 5.81
N SER A 954 27.88 -9.82 6.46
CA SER A 954 28.71 -9.81 7.68
C SER A 954 27.90 -9.43 8.94
N GLY A 955 26.56 -9.35 8.86
CA GLY A 955 25.68 -9.10 10.00
C GLY A 955 25.50 -7.62 10.38
N HIS A 956 25.67 -6.69 9.45
CA HIS A 956 25.58 -5.24 9.70
C HIS A 956 24.38 -4.58 8.99
N GLN A 957 23.98 -3.40 9.48
CA GLN A 957 22.87 -2.62 8.90
C GLN A 957 23.12 -2.31 7.41
N VAL A 958 22.16 -2.68 6.57
CA VAL A 958 22.27 -2.62 5.12
C VAL A 958 21.86 -1.24 4.60
N TYR A 959 22.83 -0.48 4.08
CA TYR A 959 22.56 0.75 3.33
C TYR A 959 22.34 0.40 1.85
N GLN A 960 21.11 0.60 1.36
CA GLN A 960 20.82 0.33 -0.04
C GLN A 960 21.14 1.55 -0.90
N VAL A 961 21.92 1.34 -1.96
CA VAL A 961 22.13 2.36 -2.98
C VAL A 961 20.85 2.49 -3.84
N PRO A 962 20.43 3.71 -4.23
CA PRO A 962 19.29 3.93 -5.12
C PRO A 962 19.37 3.14 -6.43
N ASP A 963 18.24 2.67 -6.92
CA ASP A 963 18.18 1.77 -8.08
C ASP A 963 18.70 2.42 -9.38
N ASP A 964 18.59 3.75 -9.50
CA ASP A 964 19.13 4.52 -10.62
C ASP A 964 20.65 4.37 -10.75
N VAL A 965 21.35 4.27 -9.61
CA VAL A 965 22.81 4.15 -9.56
C VAL A 965 23.25 2.71 -9.87
N LYS A 966 22.45 1.71 -9.47
CA LYS A 966 22.65 0.30 -9.90
C LYS A 966 22.37 0.14 -11.39
N ALA A 967 21.41 0.89 -11.94
CA ALA A 967 21.05 0.89 -13.34
C ALA A 967 22.17 1.46 -14.23
N ALA A 968 22.91 2.46 -13.73
CA ALA A 968 24.01 3.15 -14.43
C ALA A 968 25.31 2.33 -14.59
N VAL A 969 25.39 1.09 -14.09
CA VAL A 969 26.58 0.23 -14.23
C VAL A 969 26.73 -0.26 -15.67
N PRO A 970 27.88 0.00 -16.34
CA PRO A 970 28.13 -0.48 -17.69
C PRO A 970 28.00 -2.00 -17.86
N GLU A 971 27.45 -2.45 -19.00
CA GLU A 971 27.18 -3.88 -19.26
C GLU A 971 28.42 -4.78 -19.16
N HIS A 972 29.60 -4.28 -19.54
CA HIS A 972 30.85 -5.05 -19.45
C HIS A 972 31.22 -5.39 -17.99
N ILE A 973 30.90 -4.52 -17.03
CA ILE A 973 31.10 -4.76 -15.60
C ILE A 973 30.08 -5.77 -15.07
N ARG A 974 28.81 -5.69 -15.51
CA ARG A 974 27.78 -6.68 -15.15
C ARG A 974 28.09 -8.08 -15.67
N LYS A 975 28.58 -8.18 -16.92
CA LYS A 975 28.97 -9.46 -17.51
C LYS A 975 30.18 -10.06 -16.80
N ALA A 976 31.20 -9.26 -16.50
CA ALA A 976 32.34 -9.68 -15.70
C ALA A 976 31.95 -10.13 -14.28
N ALA A 977 31.01 -9.42 -13.64
CA ALA A 977 30.48 -9.78 -12.32
C ALA A 977 29.73 -11.12 -12.36
N LYS A 978 28.93 -11.36 -13.41
CA LYS A 978 28.20 -12.62 -13.63
C LYS A 978 29.12 -13.80 -13.88
N GLU A 979 30.17 -13.63 -14.70
CA GLU A 979 31.17 -14.68 -14.96
C GLU A 979 31.99 -15.02 -13.70
N LEU A 980 32.39 -14.00 -12.93
CA LEU A 980 33.07 -14.20 -11.65
C LEU A 980 32.14 -14.89 -10.63
N GLY A 981 30.87 -14.48 -10.57
CA GLY A 981 29.84 -15.10 -9.73
C GLY A 981 29.59 -16.58 -10.10
N GLN A 982 29.55 -16.92 -11.39
CA GLN A 982 29.41 -18.32 -11.84
C GLN A 982 30.66 -19.16 -11.53
N LYS A 983 31.87 -18.60 -11.65
CA LYS A 983 33.11 -19.28 -11.23
C LYS A 983 33.10 -19.57 -9.74
N VAL A 984 32.79 -18.57 -8.92
CA VAL A 984 32.71 -18.71 -7.46
C VAL A 984 31.56 -19.65 -7.05
N PHE A 985 30.44 -19.64 -7.76
CA PHE A 985 29.34 -20.59 -7.54
C PHE A 985 29.76 -22.04 -7.82
N LYS A 986 30.49 -22.27 -8.92
CA LYS A 986 31.05 -23.59 -9.25
C LYS A 986 32.13 -24.03 -8.26
N GLU A 987 32.94 -23.11 -7.75
CA GLU A 987 33.90 -23.37 -6.68
C GLU A 987 33.20 -23.70 -5.36
N ARG A 988 32.14 -22.96 -4.98
CA ARG A 988 31.32 -23.27 -3.80
C ARG A 988 30.57 -24.59 -3.90
N LEU A 989 30.04 -24.96 -5.08
CA LEU A 989 29.44 -26.29 -5.29
C LEU A 989 30.45 -27.41 -5.09
N LYS A 990 31.72 -27.19 -5.46
CA LYS A 990 32.83 -28.11 -5.17
C LYS A 990 33.18 -28.15 -3.69
N GLU A 991 33.17 -27.00 -3.00
CA GLU A 991 33.36 -26.93 -1.53
C GLU A 991 32.23 -27.65 -0.75
N ILE A 992 30.99 -27.62 -1.26
CA ILE A 992 29.82 -28.29 -0.67
C ILE A 992 29.70 -29.77 -1.13
N GLU A 993 30.60 -30.23 -2.02
CA GLU A 993 30.65 -31.58 -2.60
C GLU A 993 29.33 -32.07 -3.25
N MET A 994 28.52 -31.19 -3.84
CA MET A 994 27.23 -31.55 -4.46
C MET A 994 27.32 -31.59 -6.00
N SER A 995 26.70 -32.56 -6.66
CA SER A 995 26.63 -32.58 -8.14
C SER A 995 25.53 -31.66 -8.69
N GLU A 996 25.65 -31.20 -9.94
CA GLU A 996 24.64 -30.34 -10.59
C GLU A 996 23.25 -31.02 -10.61
N TYR A 997 23.19 -32.33 -10.86
CA TYR A 997 21.94 -33.11 -10.82
C TYR A 997 21.33 -33.20 -9.42
N GLU A 998 22.16 -33.39 -8.38
CA GLU A 998 21.67 -33.43 -7.00
C GLU A 998 21.10 -32.09 -6.55
N HIS A 999 21.70 -31.00 -7.01
CA HIS A 999 21.20 -29.66 -6.78
C HIS A 999 19.82 -29.45 -7.44
N GLU A 1000 19.64 -29.88 -8.70
CA GLU A 1000 18.35 -29.79 -9.40
C GLU A 1000 17.24 -30.60 -8.71
N VAL A 1001 17.54 -31.80 -8.23
CA VAL A 1001 16.57 -32.63 -7.50
C VAL A 1001 16.15 -31.98 -6.18
N TYR A 1002 17.11 -31.39 -5.46
CA TYR A 1002 16.83 -30.67 -4.22
C TYR A 1002 15.97 -29.42 -4.47
N GLU A 1003 16.34 -28.62 -5.47
CA GLU A 1003 15.59 -27.44 -5.91
C GLU A 1003 14.16 -27.78 -6.31
N LYS A 1004 13.93 -28.93 -6.94
CA LYS A 1004 12.58 -29.39 -7.29
C LYS A 1004 11.69 -29.57 -6.05
N TYR A 1005 12.21 -30.16 -4.97
CA TYR A 1005 11.46 -30.28 -3.73
C TYR A 1005 11.27 -28.92 -3.05
N LEU A 1006 12.33 -28.11 -2.97
CA LEU A 1006 12.32 -26.81 -2.29
C LEU A 1006 11.34 -25.82 -2.94
N ASN A 1007 11.33 -25.73 -4.27
CA ASN A 1007 10.47 -24.79 -5.00
C ASN A 1007 8.98 -25.03 -4.76
N LYS A 1008 8.56 -26.29 -4.58
CA LYS A 1008 7.16 -26.65 -4.29
C LYS A 1008 6.66 -26.18 -2.92
N ILE A 1009 7.55 -26.07 -1.94
CA ILE A 1009 7.21 -25.75 -0.54
C ILE A 1009 7.73 -24.38 -0.09
N SER A 1010 8.25 -23.58 -1.02
CA SER A 1010 8.93 -22.32 -0.71
C SER A 1010 8.02 -21.28 -0.04
N SER A 1011 6.74 -21.24 -0.43
CA SER A 1011 5.70 -20.41 0.21
C SER A 1011 5.40 -20.85 1.63
N GLU A 1012 5.29 -22.15 1.84
CA GLU A 1012 4.95 -22.80 3.10
C GLU A 1012 6.09 -22.65 4.11
N ILE A 1013 7.35 -22.77 3.66
CA ILE A 1013 8.54 -22.51 4.49
C ILE A 1013 8.51 -21.07 5.01
N LYS A 1014 8.24 -20.09 4.15
CA LYS A 1014 8.15 -18.67 4.59
C LYS A 1014 7.05 -18.47 5.63
N MET A 1015 5.88 -19.07 5.40
CA MET A 1015 4.77 -19.01 6.35
C MET A 1015 5.14 -19.62 7.70
N LEU A 1016 5.78 -20.79 7.70
CA LEU A 1016 6.19 -21.49 8.92
C LEU A 1016 7.31 -20.74 9.66
N ARG A 1017 8.27 -20.15 8.94
CA ARG A 1017 9.31 -19.29 9.55
C ARG A 1017 8.71 -18.07 10.24
N SER A 1018 7.76 -17.39 9.60
CA SER A 1018 7.03 -16.28 10.23
C SER A 1018 6.27 -16.72 11.49
N ILE A 1019 5.65 -17.91 11.47
CA ILE A 1019 5.03 -18.49 12.67
C ILE A 1019 6.08 -18.70 13.76
N ILE A 1020 7.21 -19.35 13.47
CA ILE A 1020 8.30 -19.60 14.44
C ILE A 1020 8.88 -18.29 14.99
N GLU A 1021 9.01 -17.25 14.16
CA GLU A 1021 9.41 -15.91 14.60
C GLU A 1021 8.41 -15.32 15.60
N SER A 1022 7.11 -15.47 15.32
CA SER A 1022 6.02 -14.99 16.20
C SER A 1022 5.76 -15.84 17.44
N LEU A 1023 6.37 -17.03 17.56
CA LEU A 1023 6.19 -17.87 18.76
C LEU A 1023 6.88 -17.22 19.97
N GLU A 1024 6.08 -17.04 21.02
CA GLU A 1024 6.43 -16.38 22.29
C GLU A 1024 6.92 -17.37 23.35
N ALA A 1025 7.61 -16.84 24.37
CA ALA A 1025 7.98 -17.59 25.57
C ALA A 1025 6.74 -18.02 26.36
N LYS A 1026 6.77 -19.20 26.98
CA LYS A 1026 5.76 -19.60 27.98
C LYS A 1026 6.29 -19.71 29.39
N SER A 1027 7.58 -19.43 29.63
CA SER A 1027 8.15 -19.54 30.96
C SER A 1027 7.34 -18.69 31.93
N HIS A 1028 6.57 -19.36 32.79
CA HIS A 1028 5.85 -18.72 33.87
C HIS A 1028 6.92 -18.27 34.84
N ASP A 1029 7.37 -17.03 34.69
CA ASP A 1029 8.34 -16.51 35.62
C ASP A 1029 7.62 -16.34 36.96
N ARG A 1030 8.23 -16.83 38.03
CA ARG A 1030 7.66 -16.70 39.38
C ARG A 1030 7.72 -15.24 39.78
N GLN A 1031 6.72 -14.50 39.36
CA GLN A 1031 6.60 -13.10 39.69
C GLN A 1031 6.02 -12.98 41.08
N TRP A 1032 6.50 -11.96 41.78
CA TRP A 1032 5.89 -11.55 43.03
C TRP A 1032 4.51 -10.97 42.71
N VAL A 1033 3.46 -11.74 42.98
CA VAL A 1033 2.09 -11.23 42.91
C VAL A 1033 1.87 -10.41 44.17
N ARG A 1034 1.85 -9.09 43.99
CA ARG A 1034 1.76 -8.08 45.05
C ARG A 1034 0.30 -7.77 45.38
N HIS A 1035 0.08 -6.88 46.35
CA HIS A 1035 -1.25 -6.45 46.78
C HIS A 1035 -2.11 -7.55 47.42
N ARG A 1036 -1.48 -8.51 48.10
CA ARG A 1036 -2.17 -9.60 48.77
C ARG A 1036 -2.28 -9.32 50.26
N THR A 1037 -3.31 -9.89 50.88
CA THR A 1037 -3.56 -9.78 52.32
C THR A 1037 -2.75 -10.79 53.13
N THR A 1038 -2.11 -11.75 52.46
CA THR A 1038 -1.31 -12.83 53.02
C THR A 1038 -0.12 -13.14 52.09
N GLY A 1039 1.02 -13.55 52.64
CA GLY A 1039 2.26 -13.82 51.90
C GLY A 1039 3.50 -13.26 52.61
N ASP A 1040 4.61 -13.12 51.87
CA ASP A 1040 5.81 -12.42 52.31
C ASP A 1040 5.60 -10.91 52.26
N TRP A 1041 6.27 -10.15 53.13
CA TRP A 1041 6.13 -8.69 53.15
C TRP A 1041 6.68 -8.03 51.87
N ASP A 1042 5.90 -7.13 51.27
CA ASP A 1042 6.36 -6.31 50.15
C ASP A 1042 7.05 -5.04 50.67
N GLU A 1043 8.38 -5.06 50.69
CA GLU A 1043 9.25 -3.97 51.15
C GLU A 1043 8.98 -2.60 50.48
N ARG A 1044 8.33 -2.58 49.31
CA ARG A 1044 7.95 -1.34 48.61
C ARG A 1044 6.69 -0.70 49.17
N LYS A 1045 5.84 -1.49 49.82
CA LYS A 1045 4.55 -1.09 50.41
C LYS A 1045 4.65 -0.84 51.91
N LEU A 1046 5.88 -0.61 52.38
CA LEU A 1046 6.19 -0.45 53.79
C LEU A 1046 5.48 0.78 54.39
N ILE A 1047 5.42 1.85 53.59
CA ILE A 1047 4.71 3.09 53.94
C ILE A 1047 3.20 2.83 54.01
N GLU A 1048 2.64 2.08 53.06
CA GLU A 1048 1.22 1.74 52.98
C GLU A 1048 0.78 0.81 54.13
N GLY A 1049 1.65 -0.12 54.55
CA GLY A 1049 1.46 -0.94 55.74
C GLY A 1049 1.45 -0.13 57.04
N ILE A 1050 2.32 0.88 57.14
CA ILE A 1050 2.33 1.82 58.26
C ILE A 1050 1.06 2.69 58.27
N ILE A 1051 0.49 2.99 57.10
CA ILE A 1051 -0.78 3.73 56.93
C ILE A 1051 -2.01 2.85 57.23
N GLY A 1052 -1.84 1.52 57.31
CA GLY A 1052 -2.88 0.56 57.70
C GLY A 1052 -3.47 -0.26 56.55
N GLU A 1053 -2.86 -0.23 55.37
CA GLU A 1053 -3.28 -1.04 54.23
C GLU A 1053 -2.96 -2.52 54.48
N LYS A 1054 -3.94 -3.41 54.20
CA LYS A 1054 -3.77 -4.86 54.41
C LYS A 1054 -3.15 -5.58 53.21
N SER A 1055 -3.19 -4.98 52.03
CA SER A 1055 -2.63 -5.48 50.76
C SER A 1055 -1.13 -5.22 50.62
N ILE A 1056 -0.36 -5.57 51.65
CA ILE A 1056 1.09 -5.30 51.73
C ILE A 1056 1.94 -6.55 51.57
N TYR A 1057 1.31 -7.68 51.28
CA TYR A 1057 1.99 -8.95 51.10
C TYR A 1057 2.13 -9.30 49.62
N LYS A 1058 3.15 -10.08 49.32
CA LYS A 1058 3.47 -10.66 48.02
C LYS A 1058 3.73 -12.16 48.19
N TYR A 1059 3.31 -12.96 47.24
CA TYR A 1059 3.75 -14.37 47.17
C TYR A 1059 4.21 -14.68 45.75
N ARG A 1060 5.02 -15.72 45.62
CA ARG A 1060 5.49 -16.21 44.32
C ARG A 1060 4.32 -16.93 43.65
N ALA A 1061 3.79 -16.37 42.56
CA ALA A 1061 2.82 -17.06 41.72
C ALA A 1061 3.34 -17.12 40.29
N ASP A 1062 2.95 -18.18 39.59
CA ASP A 1062 3.25 -18.40 38.19
C ASP A 1062 2.28 -17.54 37.37
N VAL A 1063 2.79 -16.44 36.80
CA VAL A 1063 2.00 -15.51 35.98
C VAL A 1063 2.33 -15.82 34.52
N PRO A 1064 1.31 -15.95 33.63
CA PRO A 1064 1.57 -16.14 32.21
C PRO A 1064 2.32 -14.91 31.65
N PRO A 1065 3.29 -15.13 30.75
CA PRO A 1065 4.10 -14.05 30.20
C PRO A 1065 3.25 -12.99 29.48
N GLU A 1066 3.71 -11.73 29.51
CA GLU A 1066 3.08 -10.67 28.72
C GLU A 1066 3.24 -10.95 27.21
N PRO A 1067 2.20 -10.68 26.39
CA PRO A 1067 2.27 -10.83 24.94
C PRO A 1067 3.46 -10.04 24.37
N GLY A 1068 4.30 -10.70 23.57
CA GLY A 1068 5.51 -10.12 22.99
C GLY A 1068 6.80 -10.29 23.80
N SER A 1069 6.80 -11.03 24.92
CA SER A 1069 8.02 -11.30 25.67
C SER A 1069 8.96 -12.30 24.96
N PRO A 1070 10.28 -12.03 24.91
CA PRO A 1070 11.23 -12.87 24.18
C PRO A 1070 11.44 -14.24 24.85
N GLN A 1071 11.51 -15.29 24.04
CA GLN A 1071 11.72 -16.67 24.50
C GLN A 1071 13.09 -16.86 25.17
N THR A 1072 13.09 -17.29 26.43
CA THR A 1072 14.31 -17.50 27.24
C THR A 1072 14.88 -18.92 27.13
N LYS A 1073 14.01 -19.94 27.04
CA LYS A 1073 14.38 -21.36 26.87
C LYS A 1073 13.84 -21.92 25.56
N ALA A 1074 14.62 -22.74 24.86
CA ALA A 1074 14.18 -23.40 23.64
C ALA A 1074 13.03 -24.39 23.92
N LYS A 1075 12.25 -24.76 22.90
CA LYS A 1075 11.25 -25.83 22.92
C LYS A 1075 11.86 -27.12 22.35
N ARG A 1076 11.54 -28.27 22.96
CA ARG A 1076 12.03 -29.60 22.55
C ARG A 1076 11.02 -30.24 21.61
N LEU A 1077 11.41 -30.54 20.38
CA LEU A 1077 10.55 -31.18 19.39
C LEU A 1077 11.14 -32.51 18.90
N ARG A 1078 10.37 -33.59 18.96
CA ARG A 1078 10.73 -34.85 18.29
C ARG A 1078 9.71 -35.17 17.20
N LEU A 1079 10.20 -35.33 15.98
CA LEU A 1079 9.38 -35.74 14.84
C LEU A 1079 9.53 -37.25 14.63
N VAL A 1080 8.41 -37.97 14.68
CA VAL A 1080 8.35 -39.42 14.43
C VAL A 1080 7.74 -39.65 13.05
N VAL A 1081 8.48 -40.26 12.12
CA VAL A 1081 8.06 -40.44 10.73
C VAL A 1081 7.84 -41.91 10.36
N ASP A 1082 6.73 -42.20 9.70
CA ASP A 1082 6.43 -43.54 9.18
C ASP A 1082 7.27 -43.86 7.94
N LEU A 1083 8.15 -44.86 8.04
CA LEU A 1083 9.00 -45.36 6.96
C LEU A 1083 8.60 -46.78 6.53
N SER A 1084 7.33 -47.15 6.69
CA SER A 1084 6.82 -48.47 6.33
C SER A 1084 6.69 -48.68 4.82
N ALA A 1085 6.62 -49.96 4.40
CA ALA A 1085 6.49 -50.33 3.00
C ALA A 1085 5.19 -49.80 2.33
N SER A 1086 4.14 -49.48 3.11
CA SER A 1086 2.91 -48.88 2.57
C SER A 1086 3.13 -47.46 2.05
N MET A 1087 4.07 -46.72 2.63
CA MET A 1087 4.44 -45.37 2.16
C MET A 1087 4.96 -45.42 0.72
N TYR A 1088 5.87 -46.36 0.42
CA TYR A 1088 6.39 -46.55 -0.94
C TYR A 1088 5.34 -47.14 -1.89
N ARG A 1089 4.64 -48.21 -1.46
CA ARG A 1089 3.69 -48.95 -2.30
C ARG A 1089 2.56 -48.08 -2.85
N PHE A 1090 2.02 -47.18 -2.02
CA PHE A 1090 0.89 -46.33 -2.41
C PHE A 1090 1.31 -44.94 -2.90
N ASN A 1091 2.62 -44.63 -2.90
CA ASN A 1091 3.11 -43.33 -3.36
C ASN A 1091 2.69 -43.03 -4.80
N GLY A 1092 2.66 -44.01 -5.70
CA GLY A 1092 2.22 -43.80 -7.09
C GLY A 1092 0.74 -43.45 -7.26
N VAL A 1093 -0.08 -43.59 -6.21
CA VAL A 1093 -1.52 -43.29 -6.23
C VAL A 1093 -1.81 -41.91 -5.63
N ASP A 1094 -1.20 -41.59 -4.49
CA ASP A 1094 -1.52 -40.37 -3.72
C ASP A 1094 -0.30 -39.54 -3.30
N ASN A 1095 0.90 -39.87 -3.81
CA ASN A 1095 2.15 -39.16 -3.51
C ASN A 1095 2.43 -39.02 -1.99
N ARG A 1096 1.97 -39.96 -1.15
CA ARG A 1096 2.12 -39.85 0.32
C ARG A 1096 3.57 -39.81 0.82
N LEU A 1097 4.48 -40.57 0.19
CA LEU A 1097 5.90 -40.58 0.56
C LEU A 1097 6.59 -39.30 0.08
N GLU A 1098 6.23 -38.80 -1.12
CA GLU A 1098 6.70 -37.48 -1.59
C GLU A 1098 6.25 -36.36 -0.65
N ARG A 1099 4.98 -36.36 -0.23
CA ARG A 1099 4.45 -35.39 0.75
C ARG A 1099 5.13 -35.51 2.11
N GLN A 1100 5.49 -36.71 2.55
CA GLN A 1100 6.26 -36.90 3.78
C GLN A 1100 7.67 -36.30 3.67
N CYS A 1101 8.37 -36.54 2.55
CA CYS A 1101 9.66 -35.94 2.26
C CYS A 1101 9.58 -34.41 2.18
N GLU A 1102 8.54 -33.88 1.54
CA GLU A 1102 8.26 -32.44 1.48
C GLU A 1102 8.00 -31.85 2.87
N CYS A 1103 7.26 -32.57 3.74
CA CYS A 1103 7.01 -32.17 5.12
C CYS A 1103 8.30 -32.13 5.97
N VAL A 1104 9.13 -33.18 5.88
CA VAL A 1104 10.41 -33.23 6.61
C VAL A 1104 11.36 -32.14 6.11
N LEU A 1105 11.44 -31.92 4.80
CA LEU A 1105 12.26 -30.85 4.23
C LEU A 1105 11.77 -29.47 4.68
N MET A 1106 10.45 -29.25 4.70
CA MET A 1106 9.84 -28.02 5.20
C MET A 1106 10.25 -27.74 6.65
N PHE A 1107 10.20 -28.75 7.52
CA PHE A 1107 10.66 -28.65 8.92
C PHE A 1107 12.15 -28.31 9.03
N LEU A 1108 13.01 -28.99 8.27
CA LEU A 1108 14.46 -28.77 8.29
C LEU A 1108 14.82 -27.35 7.84
N GLU A 1109 14.19 -26.85 6.78
CA GLU A 1109 14.43 -25.49 6.26
C GLU A 1109 13.80 -24.40 7.12
N SER A 1110 12.62 -24.65 7.71
CA SER A 1110 11.96 -23.66 8.56
C SER A 1110 12.66 -23.47 9.91
N LEU A 1111 13.25 -24.53 10.47
CA LEU A 1111 13.92 -24.47 11.78
C LEU A 1111 15.40 -24.05 11.68
N SER A 1112 15.99 -24.05 10.47
CA SER A 1112 17.38 -23.61 10.26
C SER A 1112 17.55 -22.13 10.63
N GLY A 1113 18.44 -21.84 11.57
CA GLY A 1113 18.68 -20.50 12.14
C GLY A 1113 17.84 -20.15 13.37
N PHE A 1114 16.96 -21.06 13.82
CA PHE A 1114 16.14 -20.90 15.03
C PHE A 1114 16.53 -21.89 16.14
N GLU A 1115 17.79 -22.31 16.19
CA GLU A 1115 18.29 -23.30 17.16
C GLU A 1115 18.17 -22.80 18.62
N HIS A 1116 18.10 -21.49 18.83
CA HIS A 1116 17.84 -20.88 20.15
C HIS A 1116 16.36 -20.99 20.58
N LYS A 1117 15.43 -21.16 19.64
CA LYS A 1117 13.98 -21.33 19.91
C LYS A 1117 13.54 -22.79 19.91
N PHE A 1118 14.13 -23.63 19.05
CA PHE A 1118 13.75 -25.04 18.89
C PHE A 1118 14.96 -25.96 18.84
N VAL A 1119 14.93 -27.00 19.68
CA VAL A 1119 15.87 -28.11 19.65
C VAL A 1119 15.13 -29.37 19.20
N TYR A 1120 15.52 -29.91 18.03
CA TYR A 1120 14.77 -30.99 17.39
C TYR A 1120 15.60 -32.21 17.00
N ASP A 1121 14.92 -33.34 16.89
CA ASP A 1121 15.44 -34.57 16.31
C ASP A 1121 14.34 -35.31 15.54
N ILE A 1122 14.75 -36.16 14.61
CA ILE A 1122 13.83 -36.89 13.71
C ILE A 1122 14.16 -38.37 13.79
N VAL A 1123 13.14 -39.16 14.12
CA VAL A 1123 13.22 -40.63 14.20
C VAL A 1123 12.17 -41.23 13.29
N GLY A 1124 12.51 -42.30 12.58
CA GLY A 1124 11.61 -43.08 11.76
C GLY A 1124 11.20 -44.39 12.42
N HIS A 1125 10.11 -45.00 11.97
CA HIS A 1125 9.77 -46.38 12.31
C HIS A 1125 9.33 -47.13 11.05
N SER A 1126 9.52 -48.45 11.01
CA SER A 1126 9.09 -49.32 9.93
C SER A 1126 8.61 -50.66 10.48
N GLY A 1127 8.37 -51.65 9.62
CA GLY A 1127 8.12 -53.02 10.06
C GLY A 1127 9.34 -53.72 10.67
N ASP A 1128 10.56 -53.25 10.40
CA ASP A 1128 11.79 -53.87 10.88
C ASP A 1128 12.24 -53.30 12.25
N GLU A 1129 12.10 -51.99 12.44
CA GLU A 1129 12.63 -51.29 13.60
C GLU A 1129 11.71 -50.15 14.05
N HIS A 1130 11.64 -49.90 15.36
CA HIS A 1130 10.76 -48.89 15.95
C HIS A 1130 11.44 -47.53 16.20
N SER A 1131 12.75 -47.40 15.96
CA SER A 1131 13.51 -46.18 16.21
C SER A 1131 14.72 -46.06 15.28
N ILE A 1132 14.45 -45.70 14.03
CA ILE A 1132 15.47 -45.42 13.01
C ILE A 1132 15.89 -43.96 13.15
N GLU A 1133 17.12 -43.71 13.57
CA GLU A 1133 17.58 -42.35 13.80
C GLU A 1133 17.92 -41.64 12.48
N LEU A 1134 17.15 -40.60 12.12
CA LEU A 1134 17.37 -39.83 10.89
C LEU A 1134 18.16 -38.53 11.15
N VAL A 1135 17.83 -37.81 12.22
CA VAL A 1135 18.52 -36.59 12.65
C VAL A 1135 18.75 -36.64 14.15
N LYS A 1136 19.98 -36.36 14.58
CA LYS A 1136 20.35 -36.27 15.99
C LYS A 1136 20.09 -34.87 16.54
N LYS A 1137 19.69 -34.79 17.82
CA LYS A 1137 19.41 -33.56 18.58
C LYS A 1137 20.45 -32.43 18.41
N ASN A 1138 21.74 -32.78 18.38
CA ASN A 1138 22.84 -31.80 18.29
C ASN A 1138 23.57 -31.82 16.94
N GLN A 1139 23.05 -32.56 15.95
CA GLN A 1139 23.66 -32.68 14.62
C GLN A 1139 22.59 -32.54 13.53
N PRO A 1140 21.90 -31.38 13.42
CA PRO A 1140 21.01 -31.11 12.30
C PRO A 1140 21.81 -30.99 10.99
N PRO A 1141 21.21 -31.34 9.84
CA PRO A 1141 21.89 -31.25 8.55
C PRO A 1141 22.21 -29.79 8.20
N LYS A 1142 23.50 -29.50 8.00
CA LYS A 1142 24.04 -28.14 7.84
C LYS A 1142 23.90 -27.62 6.41
N ASN A 1143 24.09 -28.51 5.44
CA ASN A 1143 24.13 -28.15 4.03
C ASN A 1143 23.04 -28.90 3.25
N ASN A 1144 22.64 -28.35 2.10
CA ASN A 1144 21.62 -28.94 1.22
C ASN A 1144 21.93 -30.40 0.85
N LYS A 1145 23.22 -30.78 0.78
CA LYS A 1145 23.66 -32.15 0.47
C LYS A 1145 23.25 -33.14 1.56
N GLU A 1146 23.40 -32.76 2.83
CA GLU A 1146 23.03 -33.60 3.97
C GLU A 1146 21.51 -33.77 4.05
N ARG A 1147 20.76 -32.70 3.79
CA ARG A 1147 19.29 -32.74 3.70
C ARG A 1147 18.82 -33.65 2.58
N LEU A 1148 19.41 -33.52 1.38
CA LEU A 1148 19.10 -34.42 0.26
C LEU A 1148 19.46 -35.88 0.56
N LYS A 1149 20.60 -36.13 1.21
CA LYS A 1149 21.02 -37.48 1.61
C LYS A 1149 20.02 -38.11 2.58
N LEU A 1150 19.47 -37.32 3.51
CA LEU A 1150 18.41 -37.75 4.42
C LEU A 1150 17.12 -38.14 3.66
N LEU A 1151 16.67 -37.32 2.71
CA LEU A 1151 15.49 -37.63 1.91
C LEU A 1151 15.70 -38.91 1.08
N LYS A 1152 16.88 -39.09 0.48
CA LYS A 1152 17.26 -40.32 -0.22
C LYS A 1152 17.26 -41.53 0.72
N LEU A 1153 17.73 -41.36 1.96
CA LEU A 1153 17.73 -42.41 2.97
C LEU A 1153 16.30 -42.84 3.33
N MET A 1154 15.39 -41.88 3.60
CA MET A 1154 13.98 -42.17 3.87
C MET A 1154 13.34 -42.94 2.71
N TYR A 1155 13.54 -42.46 1.48
CA TYR A 1155 12.99 -43.09 0.28
C TYR A 1155 13.51 -44.53 0.10
N THR A 1156 14.83 -44.72 0.22
CA THR A 1156 15.47 -46.03 0.09
C THR A 1156 15.00 -46.99 1.19
N HIS A 1157 14.89 -46.50 2.43
CA HIS A 1157 14.43 -47.31 3.56
C HIS A 1157 13.02 -47.85 3.35
N THR A 1158 12.07 -46.99 2.94
CA THR A 1158 10.68 -47.41 2.69
C THR A 1158 10.55 -48.46 1.57
N MET A 1159 11.51 -48.49 0.64
CA MET A 1159 11.53 -49.44 -0.48
C MET A 1159 11.97 -50.86 -0.07
N PHE A 1160 12.86 -50.98 0.92
CA PHE A 1160 13.49 -52.26 1.29
C PHE A 1160 13.05 -52.82 2.65
N CYS A 1161 12.24 -52.09 3.42
CA CYS A 1161 11.78 -52.54 4.74
C CYS A 1161 10.71 -53.65 4.68
N SER A 1162 10.63 -54.47 5.73
CA SER A 1162 9.59 -55.50 5.86
C SER A 1162 8.21 -54.89 6.11
N SER A 1163 7.16 -55.62 5.74
CA SER A 1163 5.78 -55.23 6.03
C SER A 1163 5.45 -55.40 7.51
N GLY A 1164 5.11 -54.32 8.20
CA GLY A 1164 4.72 -54.28 9.62
C GLY A 1164 4.62 -52.84 10.11
N ASP A 1165 3.98 -52.63 11.27
CA ASP A 1165 3.81 -51.31 11.88
C ASP A 1165 4.28 -51.30 13.34
N ASN A 1166 5.27 -50.44 13.61
CA ASN A 1166 5.83 -50.20 14.93
C ASN A 1166 5.48 -48.80 15.47
N THR A 1167 4.40 -48.16 14.99
CA THR A 1167 3.97 -46.81 15.39
C THR A 1167 3.80 -46.68 16.91
N LEU A 1168 3.16 -47.65 17.58
CA LEU A 1168 2.95 -47.61 19.04
C LEU A 1168 4.27 -47.74 19.84
N PRO A 1169 5.12 -48.75 19.59
CA PRO A 1169 6.46 -48.81 20.19
C PRO A 1169 7.31 -47.56 19.92
N ALA A 1170 7.25 -47.00 18.71
CA ALA A 1170 7.98 -45.80 18.33
C ALA A 1170 7.52 -44.57 19.12
N LEU A 1171 6.20 -44.37 19.23
CA LEU A 1171 5.61 -43.29 20.04
C LEU A 1171 6.00 -43.43 21.52
N LYS A 1172 5.94 -44.64 22.08
CA LYS A 1172 6.34 -44.88 23.47
C LYS A 1172 7.82 -44.53 23.69
N THR A 1173 8.70 -45.02 22.82
CA THR A 1173 10.15 -44.74 22.88
C THR A 1173 10.43 -43.25 22.74
N ALA A 1174 9.67 -42.54 21.90
CA ALA A 1174 9.79 -41.10 21.73
C ALA A 1174 9.42 -40.32 23.00
N ILE A 1175 8.32 -40.70 23.67
CA ILE A 1175 7.85 -40.10 24.93
C ILE A 1175 8.86 -40.36 26.05
N ASP A 1176 9.26 -41.63 26.26
CA ASP A 1176 10.17 -42.03 27.33
C ASP A 1176 11.52 -41.30 27.23
N ALA A 1177 12.03 -41.13 26.01
CA ALA A 1177 13.29 -40.44 25.79
C ALA A 1177 13.21 -38.91 25.93
N LEU A 1178 12.07 -38.26 25.65
CA LEU A 1178 11.89 -36.84 25.98
C LEU A 1178 11.69 -36.63 27.48
N GLN A 1179 11.05 -37.57 28.18
CA GLN A 1179 10.87 -37.54 29.62
C GLN A 1179 12.17 -37.70 30.41
N ALA A 1180 13.14 -38.45 29.88
CA ALA A 1180 14.44 -38.65 30.52
C ALA A 1180 15.35 -37.42 30.49
N GLU A 1181 15.03 -36.39 29.69
CA GLU A 1181 15.80 -35.15 29.62
C GLU A 1181 15.51 -34.23 30.83
N PRO A 1182 16.48 -33.50 31.40
CA PRO A 1182 16.25 -32.63 32.58
C PRO A 1182 15.37 -31.41 32.26
N ASP A 1183 14.38 -31.16 33.13
CA ASP A 1183 13.36 -30.08 32.99
C ASP A 1183 13.96 -28.66 32.93
N ASP A 1184 15.14 -28.44 33.51
CA ASP A 1184 15.74 -27.10 33.57
C ASP A 1184 16.20 -26.56 32.20
N THR A 1185 16.31 -27.42 31.19
CA THR A 1185 16.96 -27.09 29.91
C THR A 1185 16.01 -26.64 28.80
N VAL A 1186 14.70 -26.89 28.92
CA VAL A 1186 13.74 -26.70 27.81
C VAL A 1186 12.38 -26.22 28.34
N ASP A 1187 11.69 -25.39 27.55
CA ASP A 1187 10.41 -24.76 27.92
C ASP A 1187 9.25 -25.76 27.84
N GLU A 1188 9.12 -26.45 26.69
CA GLU A 1188 8.05 -27.41 26.40
C GLU A 1188 8.58 -28.60 25.60
N ARG A 1189 7.87 -29.74 25.66
CA ARG A 1189 8.23 -30.97 24.94
C ARG A 1189 7.10 -31.42 24.02
N PHE A 1190 7.42 -31.59 22.75
CA PHE A 1190 6.50 -31.97 21.69
C PHE A 1190 6.93 -33.28 21.02
N VAL A 1191 5.98 -34.19 20.82
CA VAL A 1191 6.12 -35.35 19.93
C VAL A 1191 5.08 -35.23 18.82
N ILE A 1192 5.51 -35.15 17.57
CA ILE A 1192 4.61 -35.13 16.41
C ILE A 1192 4.83 -36.42 15.61
N VAL A 1193 3.80 -37.24 15.48
CA VAL A 1193 3.82 -38.49 14.70
C VAL A 1193 3.22 -38.24 13.32
N ILE A 1194 3.94 -38.60 12.26
CA ILE A 1194 3.49 -38.52 10.87
C ILE A 1194 3.25 -39.93 10.33
N SER A 1195 2.02 -40.27 9.94
CA SER A 1195 1.64 -41.61 9.47
C SER A 1195 0.60 -41.59 8.33
N ASP A 1196 0.44 -42.71 7.63
CA ASP A 1196 -0.55 -42.93 6.54
C ASP A 1196 -1.96 -43.36 7.02
N ALA A 1197 -2.20 -43.32 8.33
CA ALA A 1197 -3.49 -43.55 8.96
C ALA A 1197 -4.05 -44.98 8.77
N ASN A 1198 -3.20 -45.96 8.48
CA ASN A 1198 -3.59 -47.32 8.13
C ASN A 1198 -3.67 -48.28 9.35
N PHE A 1199 -4.24 -47.82 10.46
CA PHE A 1199 -4.23 -48.53 11.75
C PHE A 1199 -5.04 -49.85 11.75
N ASP A 1200 -6.11 -49.94 10.96
CA ASP A 1200 -6.98 -51.12 10.90
C ASP A 1200 -6.23 -52.37 10.40
N ARG A 1201 -5.31 -52.21 9.45
CA ARG A 1201 -4.55 -53.34 8.87
C ARG A 1201 -3.52 -53.93 9.82
N TYR A 1202 -3.09 -53.15 10.79
CA TYR A 1202 -2.10 -53.55 11.79
C TYR A 1202 -2.73 -53.88 13.15
N GLY A 1203 -4.05 -53.90 13.24
CA GLY A 1203 -4.79 -54.23 14.46
C GLY A 1203 -4.67 -53.15 15.56
N LEU A 1204 -4.33 -51.92 15.18
CA LEU A 1204 -4.16 -50.81 16.13
C LEU A 1204 -5.50 -50.14 16.44
N SER A 1205 -5.97 -50.29 17.68
CA SER A 1205 -7.20 -49.63 18.13
C SER A 1205 -6.98 -48.11 18.33
N PRO A 1206 -7.84 -47.25 17.76
CA PRO A 1206 -7.76 -45.79 17.93
C PRO A 1206 -7.80 -45.36 19.40
N LYS A 1207 -8.51 -46.13 20.25
CA LYS A 1207 -8.59 -45.89 21.69
C LYS A 1207 -7.24 -46.12 22.39
N VAL A 1208 -6.47 -47.12 21.96
CA VAL A 1208 -5.15 -47.42 22.52
C VAL A 1208 -4.15 -46.34 22.09
N PHE A 1209 -4.19 -45.94 20.81
CA PHE A 1209 -3.35 -44.85 20.30
C PHE A 1209 -3.68 -43.50 20.97
N GLY A 1210 -4.96 -43.17 21.13
CA GLY A 1210 -5.40 -41.97 21.83
C GLY A 1210 -4.96 -41.92 23.30
N LYS A 1211 -5.02 -43.06 24.01
CA LYS A 1211 -4.48 -43.16 25.38
C LYS A 1211 -2.97 -42.94 25.44
N MET A 1212 -2.21 -43.43 24.45
CA MET A 1212 -0.77 -43.20 24.38
C MET A 1212 -0.42 -41.73 24.13
N LEU A 1213 -1.18 -41.02 23.29
CA LEU A 1213 -1.01 -39.58 23.08
C LEU A 1213 -1.26 -38.73 24.34
N GLN A 1214 -1.95 -39.28 25.34
CA GLN A 1214 -2.25 -38.64 26.62
C GLN A 1214 -1.52 -39.28 27.80
N SER A 1215 -0.51 -40.13 27.53
CA SER A 1215 0.14 -40.92 28.58
C SER A 1215 1.02 -40.11 29.54
N ASN A 1216 1.44 -38.89 29.16
CA ASN A 1216 2.30 -38.03 29.96
C ASN A 1216 1.88 -36.56 29.84
N GLU A 1217 1.70 -35.89 30.98
CA GLU A 1217 1.30 -34.47 31.05
C GLU A 1217 2.46 -33.53 30.66
N ASN A 1218 3.72 -33.95 30.87
CA ASN A 1218 4.91 -33.14 30.56
C ASN A 1218 5.35 -33.23 29.09
N VAL A 1219 4.73 -34.08 28.27
CA VAL A 1219 5.08 -34.28 26.85
C VAL A 1219 3.83 -34.19 26.00
N GLN A 1220 3.69 -33.12 25.24
CA GLN A 1220 2.55 -32.91 24.36
C GLN A 1220 2.70 -33.74 23.07
N CYS A 1221 1.86 -34.76 22.91
CA CYS A 1221 1.89 -35.64 21.75
C CYS A 1221 0.76 -35.30 20.75
N PHE A 1222 1.07 -35.30 19.46
CA PHE A 1222 0.13 -35.02 18.36
C PHE A 1222 0.35 -36.00 17.20
N ALA A 1223 -0.72 -36.31 16.47
CA ALA A 1223 -0.68 -37.16 15.28
C ALA A 1223 -1.13 -36.40 14.03
N MET A 1224 -0.34 -36.49 12.97
CA MET A 1224 -0.59 -35.89 11.67
C MET A 1224 -0.68 -36.97 10.59
N PHE A 1225 -1.86 -37.13 10.01
CA PHE A 1225 -2.16 -38.13 9.00
C PHE A 1225 -1.99 -37.53 7.60
N ILE A 1226 -0.95 -37.95 6.89
CA ILE A 1226 -0.57 -37.41 5.57
C ILE A 1226 -1.03 -38.28 4.39
N GLY A 1227 -1.53 -39.49 4.67
CA GLY A 1227 -2.13 -40.39 3.70
C GLY A 1227 -3.47 -40.93 4.21
N SER A 1228 -4.31 -41.41 3.30
CA SER A 1228 -5.55 -42.12 3.66
C SER A 1228 -5.96 -43.09 2.55
N LEU A 1229 -6.33 -44.32 2.90
CA LEU A 1229 -7.04 -45.23 2.00
C LEU A 1229 -8.55 -45.07 2.26
N GLY A 1230 -9.23 -44.25 1.46
CA GLY A 1230 -10.65 -43.90 1.68
C GLY A 1230 -10.82 -42.84 2.78
N GLN A 1231 -11.81 -42.99 3.66
CA GLN A 1231 -12.12 -42.05 4.75
C GLN A 1231 -11.47 -42.42 6.11
N GLN A 1232 -10.48 -43.31 6.12
CA GLN A 1232 -9.85 -43.83 7.34
C GLN A 1232 -9.21 -42.74 8.22
N ALA A 1233 -8.46 -41.79 7.64
CA ALA A 1233 -7.83 -40.71 8.40
C ALA A 1233 -8.85 -39.81 9.12
N ILE A 1234 -10.00 -39.53 8.48
CA ILE A 1234 -11.09 -38.74 9.07
C ILE A 1234 -11.75 -39.52 10.21
N HIS A 1235 -11.98 -40.83 10.02
CA HIS A 1235 -12.53 -41.69 11.07
C HIS A 1235 -11.58 -41.79 12.28
N LEU A 1236 -10.27 -41.87 12.05
CA LEU A 1236 -9.27 -41.85 13.13
C LEU A 1236 -9.28 -40.52 13.87
N GLN A 1237 -9.30 -39.40 13.15
CA GLN A 1237 -9.38 -38.07 13.77
C GLN A 1237 -10.61 -37.92 14.67
N GLN A 1238 -11.78 -38.41 14.24
CA GLN A 1238 -13.02 -38.36 15.03
C GLN A 1238 -12.98 -39.22 16.30
N ASN A 1239 -12.15 -40.27 16.32
CA ASN A 1239 -12.02 -41.20 17.45
C ASN A 1239 -10.83 -40.88 18.37
N LEU A 1240 -10.02 -39.88 18.05
CA LEU A 1240 -8.93 -39.40 18.89
C LEU A 1240 -9.37 -38.24 19.80
N PRO A 1241 -8.67 -37.99 20.91
CA PRO A 1241 -8.95 -36.84 21.75
C PRO A 1241 -8.91 -35.52 20.97
N SER A 1242 -9.82 -34.60 21.30
CA SER A 1242 -9.94 -33.31 20.62
C SER A 1242 -8.60 -32.56 20.60
N GLY A 1243 -8.21 -32.03 19.44
CA GLY A 1243 -6.95 -31.29 19.27
C GLY A 1243 -5.67 -32.14 19.18
N LYS A 1244 -5.76 -33.48 19.24
CA LYS A 1244 -4.57 -34.38 19.20
C LYS A 1244 -4.34 -35.07 17.85
N GLY A 1245 -5.32 -35.05 16.94
CA GLY A 1245 -5.22 -35.65 15.61
C GLY A 1245 -5.56 -34.67 14.49
N PHE A 1246 -4.74 -34.63 13.44
CA PHE A 1246 -4.89 -33.75 12.28
C PHE A 1246 -4.77 -34.55 10.98
N VAL A 1247 -5.61 -34.24 10.00
CA VAL A 1247 -5.56 -34.83 8.66
C VAL A 1247 -5.02 -33.79 7.69
N CYS A 1248 -3.89 -34.10 7.04
CA CYS A 1248 -3.16 -33.19 6.15
C CYS A 1248 -2.98 -33.85 4.78
N LEU A 1249 -3.99 -33.73 3.90
CA LEU A 1249 -3.90 -34.30 2.55
C LEU A 1249 -3.15 -33.39 1.55
N GLU A 1250 -2.99 -32.11 1.88
CA GLU A 1250 -2.23 -31.14 1.08
C GLU A 1250 -1.09 -30.53 1.91
N THR A 1251 0.07 -30.31 1.28
CA THR A 1251 1.25 -29.72 1.94
C THR A 1251 1.01 -28.29 2.41
N SER A 1252 0.11 -27.55 1.74
CA SER A 1252 -0.34 -26.20 2.11
C SER A 1252 -1.03 -26.11 3.49
N GLN A 1253 -1.56 -27.24 3.99
CA GLN A 1253 -2.26 -27.31 5.28
C GLN A 1253 -1.30 -27.51 6.46
N ILE A 1254 -0.08 -28.02 6.19
CA ILE A 1254 0.91 -28.36 7.21
C ILE A 1254 1.28 -27.13 8.06
N PRO A 1255 1.60 -25.93 7.51
CA PRO A 1255 1.90 -24.76 8.33
C PRO A 1255 0.76 -24.34 9.27
N LYS A 1256 -0.50 -24.47 8.83
CA LYS A 1256 -1.67 -24.14 9.65
C LYS A 1256 -1.86 -25.12 10.80
N VAL A 1257 -1.64 -26.41 10.54
CA VAL A 1257 -1.70 -27.45 11.57
C VAL A 1257 -0.57 -27.28 12.58
N LEU A 1258 0.66 -27.00 12.13
CA LEU A 1258 1.79 -26.73 13.02
C LEU A 1258 1.58 -25.46 13.84
N LYS A 1259 1.03 -24.39 13.25
CA LYS A 1259 0.61 -23.21 14.01
C LYS A 1259 -0.35 -23.63 15.12
N THR A 1260 -1.38 -24.39 14.78
CA THR A 1260 -2.37 -24.87 15.75
C THR A 1260 -1.70 -25.65 16.87
N ILE A 1261 -0.83 -26.63 16.54
CA ILE A 1261 -0.08 -27.45 17.51
C ILE A 1261 0.79 -26.59 18.45
N PHE A 1262 1.52 -25.61 17.91
CA PHE A 1262 2.38 -24.75 18.74
C PHE A 1262 1.60 -23.70 19.54
N THR A 1263 0.35 -23.41 19.16
CA THR A 1263 -0.53 -22.45 19.86
C THR A 1263 -1.60 -23.09 20.75
N SER A 1264 -1.83 -24.40 20.66
CA SER A 1264 -3.02 -25.08 21.22
C SER A 1264 -2.95 -25.34 22.73
N ASP A 1265 -2.87 -24.28 23.51
CA ASP A 1265 -2.85 -24.33 24.99
C ASP A 1265 -4.01 -23.54 25.64
N VAL A 1266 -5.15 -23.42 24.96
CA VAL A 1266 -6.34 -22.70 25.48
C VAL A 1266 -7.45 -23.64 25.99
N LEU A 1267 -7.28 -24.97 25.96
CA LEU A 1267 -8.36 -25.92 26.32
C LEU A 1267 -7.93 -27.12 27.18
N HIS A 1268 -7.00 -26.93 28.12
CA HIS A 1268 -6.82 -27.87 29.23
C HIS A 1268 -6.82 -27.18 30.58
#